data_AF-A0A956AEG8-F1
#
_entry.id   AF-A0A956AEG8-F1
#
_cell.length_a   1.000
_cell.length_b   1.000
_cell.length_c   1.000
_cell.angle_alpha   90.00
_cell.angle_beta   90.00
_cell.angle_gamma   90.00
#
_symmetry.space_group_name_H-M   'P 1'
#
loop_
_entity.id
_entity.type
_entity.pdbx_description
1 polymer ?
#
loop_
_entity_poly.entity_id
_entity_poly.type
_entity_poly.pdbx_seq_one_letter_code
_entity_poly.pdbx_strand_id
1 'polypeptide(L)'
;HVDPATVAFPRNPRPEAENLVFETVDEDLDGDGELGPDEDTDGDGLLDLDEIRYRFDPLDGIDGTLDADGDGLITADEVLAGLHPRRADSDLDGLNDGDEATYGTDPLYTDSDGDTLSDGDEARYGLDPTSRDSDFDGIEDGDEREALVDLDGDGLVGAADPDMDDDGLTDFEEQTTYRTDERSRDTDGDGIPDGVEVRWGLDPLDRTDGILDLDDDGLTNQQEYRFGGDPRLADGDSDGIPDGVEVEAGLNPGSDLDGLDDFDGDGISNLQELCPDTMTGGGCTGPRTDVRSSDTDGDGLADSLDDAALDADRDGDGISDGDEVWTYGTDPNSIDSDGDGIDDAAEIANGGNLWRADSDGDGLTDAEEADLGTDHRAIDSDGDSLSDFEELRSGFFVARFGDDARVQVFTDALIADTDDDGADDAAEVALGLDPTIADMDGDGLLDGDELAWQTDPLNPDTDGDGVPDGVDADPLSRDADADGLPESYFSANRDQLATATAALRFTDRTTNYRNALDEAYLELRTELLRAEDESSPRTRYAVIFVSDGLPDETGGEAGRNTADDIVAGVQALADLAALFDVGDFSFHTVYLSNPEGVLLDQPAQALLTRMAEAGGGTYRSVPQGETLDFLHIDLTSLQRLYRLRSLVALNLNQATSAGQIPATPVPALDDGAFKDLDLDGEPSCGDLLIDSDGDGLADLVEQRIGTDPLATDTDGDGVGDRLEWRARTSGLDPLDPTDTGCFVPDRAEPGACEDADADGFCDCPDVDADGRCDYPDTDGDGLTDCEEIFLGSSQVLADSDADGVPDLVELRLGTSPVDDDGPRDLDWDGTPNGVELRTGGDPLCDDAASRSESALDVTLEEAGTAGASLCYRFRVARLTLLPTRANAGADAPGNGLNRVLLFAGEAAFDDPGAFAAWRVACVEARYLLDGDRKDPPSGRMALVDEDFVPLARFDPRLHCRRP
;
A
#
# COMPACT_ATOMS: atom_id res chain seq x y z
N HIS A 1 25.20 -20.13 -61.30
CA HIS A 1 26.56 -20.48 -61.81
C HIS A 1 26.68 -20.03 -63.27
N VAL A 2 26.93 -18.74 -63.50
CA VAL A 2 27.25 -18.12 -64.80
C VAL A 2 28.45 -17.19 -64.57
N ASP A 3 29.25 -16.95 -65.61
CA ASP A 3 30.59 -16.36 -65.54
C ASP A 3 30.52 -14.80 -65.65
N PRO A 4 31.03 -14.02 -64.68
CA PRO A 4 30.92 -12.56 -64.68
C PRO A 4 31.97 -11.92 -65.61
N ALA A 5 31.76 -12.03 -66.91
CA ALA A 5 32.51 -11.30 -67.91
C ALA A 5 31.66 -11.03 -69.17
N THR A 6 31.62 -9.76 -69.59
CA THR A 6 30.95 -9.24 -70.80
C THR A 6 29.42 -9.28 -70.83
N VAL A 7 28.78 -8.38 -70.08
CA VAL A 7 27.56 -7.71 -70.56
C VAL A 7 27.98 -6.63 -71.57
N ALA A 8 27.30 -6.55 -72.71
CA ALA A 8 27.62 -5.59 -73.76
C ALA A 8 26.33 -4.88 -74.22
N PHE A 9 26.17 -3.63 -73.78
CA PHE A 9 24.98 -2.83 -74.03
C PHE A 9 24.69 -2.62 -75.53
N PRO A 10 23.41 -2.68 -75.97
CA PRO A 10 23.02 -2.52 -77.37
C PRO A 10 23.07 -1.04 -77.80
N ARG A 11 24.16 -0.63 -78.44
CA ARG A 11 24.35 0.75 -78.95
C ARG A 11 23.24 1.18 -79.93
N ASN A 12 22.45 2.18 -79.54
CA ASN A 12 21.49 2.88 -80.40
C ASN A 12 22.17 4.08 -81.11
N PRO A 13 21.97 4.33 -82.41
CA PRO A 13 22.72 5.37 -83.14
C PRO A 13 22.17 6.77 -82.88
N ARG A 14 23.00 7.67 -82.32
CA ARG A 14 22.70 9.09 -82.13
C ARG A 14 22.73 9.88 -83.46
N PRO A 15 21.99 11.01 -83.59
CA PRO A 15 21.84 11.75 -84.85
C PRO A 15 22.95 12.80 -85.10
N GLU A 16 23.24 13.08 -86.37
CA GLU A 16 24.27 14.04 -86.82
C GLU A 16 24.01 15.48 -86.31
N ALA A 17 24.97 16.06 -85.58
CA ALA A 17 24.93 17.46 -85.11
C ALA A 17 25.64 18.43 -86.09
N GLU A 18 25.09 19.62 -86.28
CA GLU A 18 25.60 20.60 -87.25
C GLU A 18 26.70 21.52 -86.68
N ASN A 19 27.87 21.51 -87.31
CA ASN A 19 28.93 22.55 -87.34
C ASN A 19 28.81 23.74 -86.34
N LEU A 20 29.61 23.71 -85.28
CA LEU A 20 30.10 24.91 -84.60
C LEU A 20 31.62 25.00 -84.78
N VAL A 21 32.08 26.12 -85.37
CA VAL A 21 33.50 26.35 -85.64
C VAL A 21 34.05 27.30 -84.59
N PHE A 22 34.96 26.82 -83.74
CA PHE A 22 35.79 27.66 -82.88
C PHE A 22 37.22 27.81 -83.43
N GLU A 23 37.84 28.95 -83.11
CA GLU A 23 39.11 29.40 -83.69
C GLU A 23 40.28 28.88 -82.84
N THR A 24 41.07 27.97 -83.41
CA THR A 24 42.06 27.12 -82.71
C THR A 24 43.10 27.87 -81.88
N VAL A 25 43.32 27.41 -80.64
CA VAL A 25 44.62 27.43 -79.99
C VAL A 25 45.26 26.04 -80.20
N ASP A 26 46.56 26.00 -80.46
CA ASP A 26 47.28 24.86 -81.07
C ASP A 26 48.20 24.20 -80.03
N GLU A 27 47.63 23.48 -79.06
CA GLU A 27 48.33 22.64 -78.08
C GLU A 27 47.57 21.31 -77.88
N ASP A 28 48.30 20.21 -78.01
CA ASP A 28 47.94 18.81 -77.71
C ASP A 28 47.97 18.65 -76.18
N LEU A 29 46.79 18.55 -75.55
CA LEU A 29 46.57 18.77 -74.12
C LEU A 29 46.51 17.46 -73.32
N ASP A 30 45.90 16.42 -73.88
CA ASP A 30 45.76 15.07 -73.34
C ASP A 30 47.00 14.19 -73.63
N GLY A 31 47.68 14.43 -74.76
CA GLY A 31 48.96 13.79 -75.11
C GLY A 31 48.86 12.55 -75.98
N ASP A 32 47.73 12.26 -76.65
CA ASP A 32 47.59 11.10 -77.54
C ASP A 32 48.44 11.22 -78.84
N GLY A 33 48.69 12.45 -79.29
CA GLY A 33 49.48 12.82 -80.46
C GLY A 33 48.72 13.08 -81.76
N GLU A 34 47.39 13.16 -81.74
CA GLU A 34 46.59 13.83 -82.79
C GLU A 34 46.65 15.36 -82.60
N LEU A 35 46.30 16.11 -83.66
CA LEU A 35 46.34 17.59 -83.66
C LEU A 35 45.12 18.14 -84.39
N GLY A 36 44.05 18.41 -83.64
CA GLY A 36 42.78 18.93 -84.13
C GLY A 36 41.83 19.27 -82.97
N PRO A 37 40.57 19.65 -83.26
CA PRO A 37 39.51 19.45 -82.28
C PRO A 37 39.32 17.94 -82.13
N ASP A 38 39.59 17.41 -80.93
CA ASP A 38 39.16 16.07 -80.58
C ASP A 38 37.62 16.04 -80.44
N GLU A 39 37.04 14.85 -80.36
CA GLU A 39 35.64 14.68 -79.94
C GLU A 39 35.51 14.54 -78.40
N ASP A 40 36.64 14.34 -77.70
CA ASP A 40 36.87 14.26 -76.24
C ASP A 40 38.20 15.00 -75.94
N THR A 41 38.14 16.28 -75.55
CA THR A 41 39.31 17.20 -75.56
C THR A 41 40.32 16.98 -74.42
N ASP A 42 39.94 16.31 -73.33
CA ASP A 42 40.83 16.03 -72.19
C ASP A 42 40.98 14.53 -71.85
N GLY A 43 40.26 13.66 -72.55
CA GLY A 43 40.47 12.21 -72.58
C GLY A 43 39.83 11.45 -71.41
N ASP A 44 38.79 12.01 -70.79
CA ASP A 44 38.15 11.43 -69.61
C ASP A 44 37.02 10.43 -69.91
N GLY A 45 36.58 10.36 -71.18
CA GLY A 45 35.53 9.46 -71.66
C GLY A 45 34.20 10.15 -71.95
N LEU A 46 34.02 11.42 -71.59
CA LEU A 46 32.94 12.25 -72.12
C LEU A 46 33.28 12.84 -73.49
N LEU A 47 32.25 13.12 -74.28
CA LEU A 47 32.42 13.89 -75.51
C LEU A 47 32.15 15.36 -75.25
N ASP A 48 32.93 16.26 -75.86
CA ASP A 48 32.75 17.73 -75.87
C ASP A 48 31.27 18.16 -75.99
N LEU A 49 30.52 17.45 -76.84
CA LEU A 49 29.10 17.74 -77.13
C LEU A 49 28.11 17.26 -76.07
N ASP A 50 28.47 16.23 -75.30
CA ASP A 50 27.68 15.75 -74.17
C ASP A 50 28.02 16.57 -72.91
N GLU A 51 29.27 16.96 -72.69
CA GLU A 51 29.64 17.92 -71.65
C GLU A 51 28.91 19.26 -71.80
N ILE A 52 28.91 19.83 -73.00
CA ILE A 52 28.12 21.05 -73.32
C ILE A 52 26.62 20.84 -73.11
N ARG A 53 26.11 19.60 -73.23
CA ARG A 53 24.69 19.26 -72.98
C ARG A 53 24.38 19.23 -71.48
N TYR A 54 25.20 18.56 -70.68
CA TYR A 54 25.00 18.35 -69.23
C TYR A 54 25.65 19.43 -68.34
N ARG A 55 26.37 20.38 -68.96
CA ARG A 55 27.03 21.58 -68.38
C ARG A 55 28.31 21.28 -67.59
N PHE A 56 29.11 20.36 -68.11
CA PHE A 56 30.50 20.10 -67.70
C PHE A 56 31.47 20.98 -68.53
N ASP A 57 32.76 21.05 -68.17
CA ASP A 57 33.78 21.89 -68.84
C ASP A 57 34.74 21.02 -69.69
N PRO A 58 34.71 21.10 -71.05
CA PRO A 58 35.53 20.30 -72.00
C PRO A 58 37.05 20.50 -71.97
N LEU A 59 37.60 20.82 -70.79
CA LEU A 59 39.01 21.03 -70.49
C LEU A 59 39.37 20.59 -69.05
N ASP A 60 38.42 20.05 -68.29
CA ASP A 60 38.60 19.54 -66.93
C ASP A 60 38.19 18.07 -66.85
N GLY A 61 39.10 17.21 -67.34
CA GLY A 61 38.97 15.73 -67.42
C GLY A 61 38.87 14.98 -66.08
N ILE A 62 38.31 15.65 -65.09
CA ILE A 62 37.75 15.11 -63.86
C ILE A 62 36.23 14.90 -64.06
N ASP A 63 35.53 15.75 -64.83
CA ASP A 63 34.06 15.80 -64.92
C ASP A 63 33.42 14.48 -65.40
N GLY A 64 34.06 13.71 -66.28
CA GLY A 64 33.64 12.37 -66.73
C GLY A 64 34.01 11.22 -65.81
N THR A 65 35.01 11.41 -64.94
CA THR A 65 35.35 10.48 -63.86
C THR A 65 34.70 10.84 -62.51
N LEU A 66 33.91 11.90 -62.49
CA LEU A 66 33.15 12.36 -61.35
C LEU A 66 31.84 11.56 -61.26
N ASP A 67 31.44 11.31 -60.02
CA ASP A 67 30.07 10.94 -59.64
C ASP A 67 29.36 12.27 -59.27
N ALA A 68 28.40 12.68 -60.10
CA ALA A 68 27.95 14.08 -60.19
C ALA A 68 26.63 14.38 -59.44
N ASP A 69 25.87 13.35 -59.09
CA ASP A 69 24.68 13.36 -58.24
C ASP A 69 24.84 12.49 -56.97
N GLY A 70 25.75 11.51 -56.97
CA GLY A 70 26.15 10.75 -55.79
C GLY A 70 25.61 9.32 -55.73
N ASP A 71 25.24 8.71 -56.86
CA ASP A 71 24.69 7.34 -56.95
C ASP A 71 25.76 6.24 -57.06
N GLY A 72 27.03 6.60 -57.23
CA GLY A 72 28.15 5.66 -57.37
C GLY A 72 28.49 5.24 -58.80
N LEU A 73 27.73 5.69 -59.81
CA LEU A 73 28.14 5.66 -61.21
C LEU A 73 29.05 6.86 -61.52
N ILE A 74 29.92 6.71 -62.52
CA ILE A 74 30.67 7.84 -63.06
C ILE A 74 29.93 8.43 -64.27
N THR A 75 29.97 9.75 -64.38
CA THR A 75 29.25 10.51 -65.42
C THR A 75 29.55 10.06 -66.85
N ALA A 76 30.76 9.57 -67.16
CA ALA A 76 31.04 8.97 -68.47
C ALA A 76 30.24 7.68 -68.74
N ASP A 77 30.04 6.82 -67.74
CA ASP A 77 29.30 5.55 -67.88
C ASP A 77 27.79 5.80 -67.92
N GLU A 78 27.26 6.74 -67.13
CA GLU A 78 25.86 7.16 -67.20
C GLU A 78 25.47 7.69 -68.59
N VAL A 79 26.26 8.63 -69.15
CA VAL A 79 26.03 9.20 -70.48
C VAL A 79 26.12 8.13 -71.56
N LEU A 80 26.92 7.08 -71.35
CA LEU A 80 27.06 5.94 -72.25
C LEU A 80 25.86 4.98 -72.17
N ALA A 81 25.33 4.73 -70.96
CA ALA A 81 24.13 3.95 -70.69
C ALA A 81 22.86 4.66 -71.21
N GLY A 82 22.85 6.00 -71.19
CA GLY A 82 21.71 6.84 -71.58
C GLY A 82 20.94 7.44 -70.40
N LEU A 83 21.50 7.29 -69.20
CA LEU A 83 21.04 7.83 -67.93
C LEU A 83 21.36 9.34 -67.84
N HIS A 84 21.10 9.97 -66.68
CA HIS A 84 21.17 11.42 -66.56
C HIS A 84 22.08 11.91 -65.40
N PRO A 85 23.32 12.39 -65.69
CA PRO A 85 24.41 12.82 -64.76
C PRO A 85 24.19 13.85 -63.65
N ARG A 86 22.94 14.08 -63.23
CA ARG A 86 22.50 15.03 -62.20
C ARG A 86 21.17 14.58 -61.57
N ARG A 87 20.82 13.30 -61.70
CA ARG A 87 19.59 12.65 -61.28
C ARG A 87 19.89 11.17 -61.02
N ALA A 88 20.33 10.89 -59.80
CA ALA A 88 20.65 9.57 -59.26
C ALA A 88 19.58 8.47 -59.42
N ASP A 89 18.33 8.82 -59.70
CA ASP A 89 17.21 7.89 -59.81
C ASP A 89 16.48 8.23 -61.11
N SER A 90 16.60 7.38 -62.13
CA SER A 90 16.21 7.64 -63.52
C SER A 90 14.76 7.33 -63.88
N ASP A 91 13.98 6.65 -63.04
CA ASP A 91 12.55 6.37 -63.31
C ASP A 91 11.54 6.69 -62.18
N LEU A 92 12.02 6.98 -60.97
CA LEU A 92 11.31 7.39 -59.75
C LEU A 92 10.62 6.28 -58.95
N ASP A 93 11.16 5.06 -58.93
CA ASP A 93 10.69 4.02 -58.00
C ASP A 93 11.25 4.16 -56.57
N GLY A 94 12.48 4.67 -56.41
CA GLY A 94 13.16 4.89 -55.14
C GLY A 94 14.52 4.21 -55.00
N LEU A 95 14.89 3.31 -55.92
CA LEU A 95 16.26 2.83 -56.10
C LEU A 95 17.04 3.87 -56.93
N ASN A 96 18.37 3.83 -56.85
CA ASN A 96 19.22 4.74 -57.63
C ASN A 96 19.98 3.95 -58.70
N ASP A 97 20.31 4.59 -59.83
CA ASP A 97 20.85 3.96 -61.03
C ASP A 97 22.12 3.11 -60.75
N GLY A 98 22.90 3.47 -59.72
CA GLY A 98 24.09 2.75 -59.26
C GLY A 98 23.81 1.54 -58.36
N ASP A 99 22.83 1.64 -57.46
CA ASP A 99 22.33 0.51 -56.69
C ASP A 99 21.58 -0.48 -57.59
N GLU A 100 20.75 0.00 -58.53
CA GLU A 100 20.11 -0.82 -59.56
C GLU A 100 21.13 -1.60 -60.42
N ALA A 101 22.22 -0.94 -60.84
CA ALA A 101 23.33 -1.59 -61.52
C ALA A 101 24.07 -2.63 -60.63
N THR A 102 23.87 -2.59 -59.31
CA THR A 102 24.41 -3.54 -58.33
C THR A 102 23.46 -4.72 -58.08
N TYR A 103 22.15 -4.49 -57.96
CA TYR A 103 21.12 -5.54 -57.87
C TYR A 103 20.95 -6.28 -59.21
N GLY A 104 21.15 -5.60 -60.34
CA GLY A 104 21.06 -6.16 -61.69
C GLY A 104 19.76 -5.86 -62.43
N THR A 105 19.01 -4.88 -61.94
CA THR A 105 17.76 -4.35 -62.49
C THR A 105 18.00 -3.40 -63.69
N ASP A 106 16.94 -2.84 -64.31
CA ASP A 106 17.02 -1.90 -65.44
C ASP A 106 16.65 -0.46 -64.99
N PRO A 107 17.60 0.49 -64.88
CA PRO A 107 17.41 1.89 -64.42
C PRO A 107 16.45 2.81 -65.19
N LEU A 108 15.54 2.22 -65.95
CA LEU A 108 14.51 2.86 -66.75
C LEU A 108 13.16 2.12 -66.61
N TYR A 109 13.05 1.14 -65.70
CA TYR A 109 11.90 0.26 -65.55
C TYR A 109 11.65 -0.26 -64.12
N THR A 110 10.83 0.50 -63.39
CA THR A 110 10.31 0.38 -62.00
C THR A 110 9.75 -0.97 -61.49
N ASP A 111 10.00 -2.10 -62.13
CA ASP A 111 9.39 -3.43 -61.87
C ASP A 111 10.11 -4.45 -62.78
N SER A 112 11.37 -4.77 -62.45
CA SER A 112 12.32 -5.42 -63.36
C SER A 112 11.93 -6.84 -63.77
N ASP A 113 11.20 -7.56 -62.92
CA ASP A 113 10.81 -8.94 -63.17
C ASP A 113 9.32 -9.16 -63.49
N GLY A 114 8.46 -8.18 -63.20
CA GLY A 114 7.07 -8.08 -63.60
C GLY A 114 6.06 -8.73 -62.66
N ASP A 115 6.32 -8.81 -61.36
CA ASP A 115 5.43 -9.38 -60.33
C ASP A 115 4.41 -8.35 -59.75
N THR A 116 4.62 -7.06 -60.03
CA THR A 116 3.86 -5.86 -59.61
C THR A 116 4.28 -5.15 -58.32
N LEU A 117 5.34 -5.62 -57.65
CA LEU A 117 6.11 -4.78 -56.74
C LEU A 117 7.04 -3.85 -57.56
N SER A 118 7.96 -3.13 -56.92
CA SER A 118 8.91 -2.26 -57.63
C SER A 118 10.28 -2.38 -57.01
N ASP A 119 11.32 -2.31 -57.84
CA ASP A 119 12.71 -2.61 -57.44
C ASP A 119 13.14 -1.80 -56.21
N GLY A 120 12.71 -0.53 -56.12
CA GLY A 120 12.92 0.36 -54.98
C GLY A 120 12.12 0.04 -53.70
N ASP A 121 10.95 -0.57 -53.79
CA ASP A 121 10.23 -1.14 -52.63
C ASP A 121 10.84 -2.50 -52.24
N GLU A 122 11.11 -3.40 -53.20
CA GLU A 122 11.76 -4.70 -52.96
C GLU A 122 13.11 -4.55 -52.24
N ALA A 123 14.00 -3.72 -52.78
CA ALA A 123 15.31 -3.42 -52.18
C ALA A 123 15.21 -2.71 -50.82
N ARG A 124 14.06 -2.08 -50.51
CA ARG A 124 13.79 -1.42 -49.23
C ARG A 124 13.28 -2.39 -48.17
N TYR A 125 12.49 -3.39 -48.55
CA TYR A 125 11.94 -4.41 -47.65
C TYR A 125 12.79 -5.69 -47.57
N GLY A 126 13.79 -5.85 -48.44
CA GLY A 126 14.80 -6.91 -48.37
C GLY A 126 14.57 -8.09 -49.33
N LEU A 127 13.60 -7.97 -50.23
CA LEU A 127 13.24 -8.92 -51.29
C LEU A 127 14.32 -8.91 -52.40
N ASP A 128 14.25 -9.85 -53.35
CA ASP A 128 15.16 -9.90 -54.52
C ASP A 128 14.49 -9.27 -55.75
N PRO A 129 14.88 -8.05 -56.20
CA PRO A 129 14.30 -7.33 -57.36
C PRO A 129 14.43 -8.03 -58.73
N THR A 130 14.81 -9.30 -58.74
CA THR A 130 14.98 -10.15 -59.91
C THR A 130 14.27 -11.51 -59.76
N SER A 131 13.55 -11.75 -58.66
CA SER A 131 12.82 -12.98 -58.34
C SER A 131 11.41 -12.69 -57.79
N ARG A 132 10.41 -12.89 -58.65
CA ARG A 132 8.95 -12.79 -58.45
C ARG A 132 8.35 -13.65 -57.31
N ASP A 133 9.21 -14.26 -56.53
CA ASP A 133 8.99 -15.37 -55.60
C ASP A 133 10.32 -15.42 -54.83
N SER A 134 10.43 -14.57 -53.81
CA SER A 134 11.69 -14.29 -53.08
C SER A 134 12.07 -15.40 -52.09
N ASP A 135 11.09 -16.02 -51.46
CA ASP A 135 11.26 -17.05 -50.42
C ASP A 135 11.14 -18.51 -50.96
N PHE A 136 10.51 -18.68 -52.13
CA PHE A 136 10.23 -19.93 -52.83
C PHE A 136 9.10 -20.79 -52.23
N ASP A 137 8.11 -20.20 -51.55
CA ASP A 137 6.89 -20.88 -51.07
C ASP A 137 5.97 -21.32 -52.25
N GLY A 138 5.87 -20.47 -53.29
CA GLY A 138 5.09 -20.69 -54.51
C GLY A 138 3.95 -19.70 -54.79
N ILE A 139 3.84 -18.61 -54.03
CA ILE A 139 3.09 -17.39 -54.35
C ILE A 139 4.04 -16.43 -55.12
N GLU A 140 3.56 -15.30 -55.67
CA GLU A 140 4.44 -14.26 -56.24
C GLU A 140 4.40 -13.02 -55.32
N ASP A 141 5.53 -12.36 -55.01
CA ASP A 141 5.64 -11.32 -53.95
C ASP A 141 4.56 -10.22 -54.07
N GLY A 142 4.26 -9.76 -55.30
CA GLY A 142 3.20 -8.79 -55.57
C GLY A 142 1.74 -9.32 -55.56
N ASP A 143 1.52 -10.64 -55.59
CA ASP A 143 0.21 -11.30 -55.43
C ASP A 143 -0.07 -11.71 -53.96
N GLU A 144 0.93 -11.65 -53.08
CA GLU A 144 0.81 -11.90 -51.65
C GLU A 144 0.02 -10.82 -50.89
N ARG A 145 -0.60 -11.25 -49.79
CA ARG A 145 -1.47 -10.40 -49.01
C ARG A 145 -0.73 -9.82 -47.83
N GLU A 146 -0.45 -8.52 -47.92
CA GLU A 146 0.33 -7.80 -46.91
C GLU A 146 1.82 -8.15 -46.97
N ALA A 147 2.32 -8.52 -48.16
CA ALA A 147 3.71 -8.76 -48.57
C ALA A 147 4.82 -7.87 -47.97
N LEU A 148 4.47 -6.68 -47.44
CA LEU A 148 5.38 -5.67 -46.86
C LEU A 148 5.15 -5.47 -45.35
N VAL A 149 4.45 -6.41 -44.70
CA VAL A 149 4.14 -6.43 -43.27
C VAL A 149 4.86 -7.62 -42.65
N ASP A 150 5.53 -7.32 -41.55
CA ASP A 150 6.14 -8.24 -40.58
C ASP A 150 5.04 -8.52 -39.54
N LEU A 151 4.54 -9.76 -39.46
CA LEU A 151 3.35 -10.12 -38.68
C LEU A 151 3.69 -10.73 -37.32
N ASP A 152 4.69 -11.62 -37.30
CA ASP A 152 5.12 -12.36 -36.11
C ASP A 152 6.25 -11.64 -35.33
N GLY A 153 6.98 -10.72 -35.99
CA GLY A 153 8.06 -9.93 -35.41
C GLY A 153 9.47 -10.52 -35.60
N ASP A 154 9.68 -11.52 -36.46
CA ASP A 154 11.01 -12.11 -36.71
C ASP A 154 11.96 -11.16 -37.47
N GLY A 155 11.40 -10.20 -38.21
CA GLY A 155 12.10 -9.19 -39.00
C GLY A 155 12.16 -9.44 -40.50
N LEU A 156 11.48 -10.47 -40.99
CA LEU A 156 11.07 -10.66 -42.38
C LEU A 156 9.71 -9.97 -42.62
N VAL A 157 9.37 -9.76 -43.88
CA VAL A 157 8.01 -9.39 -44.31
C VAL A 157 7.39 -10.61 -44.96
N GLY A 158 6.05 -10.71 -45.05
CA GLY A 158 5.37 -11.89 -45.63
C GLY A 158 6.02 -12.41 -46.92
N ALA A 159 6.33 -11.56 -47.90
CA ALA A 159 6.97 -11.99 -49.16
C ALA A 159 8.44 -12.46 -49.07
N ALA A 160 9.01 -12.44 -47.86
CA ALA A 160 10.31 -13.00 -47.54
C ALA A 160 10.21 -14.19 -46.56
N ASP A 161 9.01 -14.56 -46.14
CA ASP A 161 8.73 -15.48 -45.04
C ASP A 161 7.72 -16.58 -45.40
N PRO A 162 8.16 -17.85 -45.52
CA PRO A 162 7.33 -18.93 -46.05
C PRO A 162 6.35 -19.57 -45.04
N ASP A 163 6.19 -19.02 -43.83
CA ASP A 163 5.36 -19.53 -42.71
C ASP A 163 4.92 -18.33 -41.84
N MET A 164 4.08 -17.44 -42.39
CA MET A 164 3.87 -16.05 -41.90
C MET A 164 3.33 -15.89 -40.45
N ASP A 165 2.86 -16.95 -39.81
CA ASP A 165 2.45 -16.98 -38.39
C ASP A 165 3.18 -18.02 -37.51
N ASP A 166 4.24 -18.63 -38.05
CA ASP A 166 5.23 -19.50 -37.41
C ASP A 166 4.60 -20.68 -36.64
N ASP A 167 3.58 -21.30 -37.25
CA ASP A 167 2.82 -22.44 -36.73
C ASP A 167 3.38 -23.80 -37.20
N GLY A 168 4.11 -23.78 -38.33
CA GLY A 168 4.70 -24.95 -38.96
C GLY A 168 3.98 -25.46 -40.22
N LEU A 169 3.02 -24.72 -40.76
CA LEU A 169 2.43 -24.84 -42.08
C LEU A 169 2.84 -23.65 -42.94
N THR A 170 3.40 -23.90 -44.13
CA THR A 170 3.69 -22.80 -45.06
C THR A 170 2.39 -22.21 -45.64
N ASP A 171 2.34 -20.90 -45.90
CA ASP A 171 1.24 -20.16 -46.55
C ASP A 171 0.61 -20.92 -47.74
N PHE A 172 1.44 -21.52 -48.61
CA PHE A 172 0.96 -22.35 -49.71
C PHE A 172 0.19 -23.61 -49.27
N GLU A 173 0.67 -24.34 -48.24
CA GLU A 173 0.02 -25.54 -47.71
C GLU A 173 -1.30 -25.19 -47.02
N GLU A 174 -1.34 -24.07 -46.32
CA GLU A 174 -2.55 -23.49 -45.74
C GLU A 174 -3.59 -23.16 -46.83
N GLN A 175 -3.29 -22.24 -47.75
CA GLN A 175 -4.23 -21.79 -48.77
C GLN A 175 -4.72 -22.93 -49.68
N THR A 176 -3.90 -23.96 -49.92
CA THR A 176 -4.21 -25.02 -50.91
C THR A 176 -4.64 -26.36 -50.33
N THR A 177 -4.14 -26.76 -49.16
CA THR A 177 -4.31 -28.10 -48.58
C THR A 177 -5.22 -28.09 -47.37
N TYR A 178 -4.91 -27.26 -46.36
CA TYR A 178 -5.60 -27.27 -45.07
C TYR A 178 -6.79 -26.29 -45.02
N ARG A 179 -6.65 -25.11 -45.63
CA ARG A 179 -7.58 -23.96 -45.67
C ARG A 179 -7.79 -23.25 -44.35
N THR A 180 -6.70 -23.20 -43.60
CA THR A 180 -6.42 -22.30 -42.49
C THR A 180 -6.25 -20.85 -43.01
N ASP A 181 -6.14 -19.87 -42.12
CA ASP A 181 -5.92 -18.44 -42.46
C ASP A 181 -4.47 -18.08 -42.16
N GLU A 182 -3.75 -17.67 -43.20
CA GLU A 182 -2.29 -17.40 -43.25
C GLU A 182 -1.79 -16.20 -42.40
N ARG A 183 -2.42 -15.97 -41.25
CA ARG A 183 -2.24 -14.88 -40.27
C ARG A 183 -2.66 -15.28 -38.85
N SER A 184 -3.11 -16.51 -38.68
CA SER A 184 -3.81 -16.99 -37.50
C SER A 184 -3.33 -18.40 -37.21
N ARG A 185 -2.16 -18.46 -36.56
CA ARG A 185 -1.49 -19.62 -35.95
C ARG A 185 -2.43 -20.68 -35.34
N ASP A 186 -3.62 -20.27 -34.90
CA ASP A 186 -4.79 -21.10 -34.57
C ASP A 186 -5.99 -20.51 -35.34
N THR A 187 -6.48 -21.20 -36.37
CA THR A 187 -7.49 -20.68 -37.30
C THR A 187 -8.90 -20.64 -36.69
N ASP A 188 -9.23 -21.60 -35.82
CA ASP A 188 -10.60 -21.80 -35.33
C ASP A 188 -10.85 -21.39 -33.88
N GLY A 189 -9.77 -21.06 -33.18
CA GLY A 189 -9.72 -20.39 -31.89
C GLY A 189 -9.92 -21.34 -30.71
N ASP A 190 -9.33 -22.54 -30.77
CA ASP A 190 -9.44 -23.56 -29.73
C ASP A 190 -8.17 -23.73 -28.88
N GLY A 191 -7.07 -23.06 -29.24
CA GLY A 191 -5.83 -22.95 -28.46
C GLY A 191 -4.75 -23.96 -28.83
N ILE A 192 -4.96 -24.79 -29.85
CA ILE A 192 -3.93 -25.63 -30.48
C ILE A 192 -3.57 -25.00 -31.84
N PRO A 193 -2.28 -24.84 -32.19
CA PRO A 193 -1.93 -24.34 -33.51
C PRO A 193 -2.24 -25.31 -34.66
N ASP A 194 -2.58 -24.79 -35.84
CA ASP A 194 -3.06 -25.60 -36.96
C ASP A 194 -2.01 -26.65 -37.41
N GLY A 195 -0.73 -26.27 -37.46
CA GLY A 195 0.42 -27.12 -37.75
C GLY A 195 0.75 -28.15 -36.66
N VAL A 196 0.25 -27.95 -35.45
CA VAL A 196 0.27 -28.93 -34.35
C VAL A 196 -0.90 -29.91 -34.48
N GLU A 197 -2.10 -29.42 -34.75
CA GLU A 197 -3.28 -30.23 -35.00
C GLU A 197 -3.09 -31.19 -36.19
N VAL A 198 -2.58 -30.68 -37.32
CA VAL A 198 -2.24 -31.46 -38.51
C VAL A 198 -1.22 -32.57 -38.21
N ARG A 199 -0.29 -32.31 -37.28
CA ARG A 199 0.75 -33.26 -36.85
C ARG A 199 0.20 -34.38 -35.96
N TRP A 200 -0.79 -34.07 -35.13
CA TRP A 200 -1.44 -35.05 -34.25
C TRP A 200 -2.59 -35.80 -34.93
N GLY A 201 -3.24 -35.17 -35.91
CA GLY A 201 -4.39 -35.69 -36.66
C GLY A 201 -5.74 -35.17 -36.21
N LEU A 202 -5.75 -33.99 -35.56
CA LEU A 202 -6.92 -33.15 -35.27
C LEU A 202 -7.34 -32.39 -36.55
N ASP A 203 -8.43 -31.61 -36.51
CA ASP A 203 -9.00 -30.90 -37.66
C ASP A 203 -9.02 -29.37 -37.39
N PRO A 204 -8.06 -28.57 -37.95
CA PRO A 204 -7.83 -27.14 -37.64
C PRO A 204 -8.89 -26.17 -38.18
N LEU A 205 -10.13 -26.65 -38.23
CA LEU A 205 -11.35 -26.00 -38.67
C LEU A 205 -12.59 -26.48 -37.84
N ASP A 206 -12.40 -27.36 -36.84
CA ASP A 206 -13.42 -27.82 -35.89
C ASP A 206 -12.91 -27.85 -34.42
N ARG A 207 -12.79 -26.64 -33.84
CA ARG A 207 -12.70 -26.18 -32.43
C ARG A 207 -13.42 -26.95 -31.31
N THR A 208 -14.03 -28.07 -31.65
CA THR A 208 -14.67 -28.99 -30.72
C THR A 208 -13.84 -30.24 -30.49
N ASP A 209 -12.71 -30.45 -31.18
CA ASP A 209 -11.80 -31.56 -30.89
C ASP A 209 -10.65 -31.20 -29.93
N GLY A 210 -10.18 -29.95 -29.80
CA GLY A 210 -9.27 -29.54 -28.71
C GLY A 210 -9.86 -29.73 -27.30
N ILE A 211 -11.21 -29.69 -27.17
CA ILE A 211 -11.94 -29.98 -25.92
C ILE A 211 -12.35 -31.46 -25.76
N LEU A 212 -11.91 -32.35 -26.65
CA LEU A 212 -12.07 -33.79 -26.48
C LEU A 212 -10.86 -34.38 -25.76
N ASP A 213 -11.14 -35.40 -24.95
CA ASP A 213 -10.20 -36.37 -24.43
C ASP A 213 -10.13 -37.53 -25.45
N LEU A 214 -8.97 -37.76 -26.06
CA LEU A 214 -8.81 -38.68 -27.20
C LEU A 214 -8.34 -40.10 -26.79
N ASP A 215 -7.80 -40.27 -25.59
CA ASP A 215 -7.33 -41.57 -25.09
C ASP A 215 -7.93 -42.04 -23.74
N ASP A 216 -8.91 -41.28 -23.22
CA ASP A 216 -9.70 -41.50 -22.00
C ASP A 216 -8.86 -41.39 -20.69
N ASP A 217 -7.88 -40.47 -20.61
CA ASP A 217 -6.99 -40.28 -19.45
C ASP A 217 -7.48 -39.25 -18.41
N GLY A 218 -8.23 -38.23 -18.85
CA GLY A 218 -8.74 -37.14 -18.01
C GLY A 218 -8.41 -35.72 -18.50
N LEU A 219 -7.44 -35.54 -19.37
CA LEU A 219 -7.09 -34.27 -20.02
C LEU A 219 -7.84 -34.11 -21.35
N THR A 220 -7.99 -32.86 -21.82
CA THR A 220 -8.38 -32.60 -23.22
C THR A 220 -7.14 -32.38 -24.09
N ASN A 221 -7.27 -32.62 -25.40
CA ASN A 221 -6.19 -32.43 -26.38
C ASN A 221 -5.50 -31.03 -26.27
N GLN A 222 -6.27 -29.99 -25.96
CA GLN A 222 -5.79 -28.63 -25.69
C GLN A 222 -4.97 -28.53 -24.40
N GLN A 223 -5.41 -29.20 -23.31
CA GLN A 223 -4.67 -29.24 -22.06
C GLN A 223 -3.36 -30.00 -22.23
N GLU A 224 -3.37 -31.12 -22.95
CA GLU A 224 -2.16 -31.88 -23.30
C GLU A 224 -1.17 -31.03 -24.10
N TYR A 225 -1.65 -30.19 -25.03
CA TYR A 225 -0.79 -29.20 -25.70
C TYR A 225 -0.16 -28.19 -24.73
N ARG A 226 -0.94 -27.65 -23.78
CA ARG A 226 -0.43 -26.72 -22.76
C ARG A 226 0.64 -27.39 -21.86
N PHE A 227 0.50 -28.68 -21.55
CA PHE A 227 1.46 -29.43 -20.72
C PHE A 227 2.60 -30.10 -21.50
N GLY A 228 2.55 -30.10 -22.84
CA GLY A 228 3.58 -30.69 -23.70
C GLY A 228 3.45 -32.21 -23.93
N GLY A 229 2.30 -32.79 -23.61
CA GLY A 229 1.94 -34.19 -23.85
C GLY A 229 1.65 -34.52 -25.33
N ASP A 230 1.26 -35.76 -25.60
CA ASP A 230 0.84 -36.22 -26.93
C ASP A 230 -0.58 -36.80 -26.80
N PRO A 231 -1.63 -36.19 -27.42
CA PRO A 231 -3.08 -36.48 -27.22
C PRO A 231 -3.59 -37.86 -27.66
N ARG A 232 -2.78 -38.88 -27.49
CA ARG A 232 -2.90 -40.24 -28.02
C ARG A 232 -2.22 -41.27 -27.10
N LEU A 233 -1.61 -40.81 -26.01
CA LEU A 233 -0.80 -41.53 -25.04
C LEU A 233 -1.11 -41.09 -23.59
N ALA A 234 -2.13 -41.70 -22.99
CA ALA A 234 -2.50 -41.64 -21.56
C ALA A 234 -1.42 -42.09 -20.51
N ASP A 235 -0.15 -41.97 -20.87
CA ASP A 235 1.11 -42.30 -20.16
C ASP A 235 2.24 -41.91 -21.14
N GLY A 236 2.43 -40.59 -21.32
CA GLY A 236 3.17 -39.94 -22.40
C GLY A 236 4.67 -40.24 -22.39
N ASP A 237 5.26 -40.32 -21.20
CA ASP A 237 6.68 -40.64 -21.00
C ASP A 237 6.94 -42.12 -20.64
N SER A 238 5.89 -42.89 -20.31
CA SER A 238 5.93 -44.31 -19.93
C SER A 238 6.53 -44.63 -18.55
N ASP A 239 6.44 -43.72 -17.58
CA ASP A 239 6.78 -43.89 -16.17
C ASP A 239 5.81 -44.86 -15.44
N GLY A 240 4.51 -44.80 -15.77
CA GLY A 240 3.44 -45.62 -15.20
C GLY A 240 2.38 -44.89 -14.38
N ILE A 241 2.47 -43.56 -14.25
CA ILE A 241 1.38 -42.65 -13.89
C ILE A 241 0.75 -42.11 -15.20
N PRO A 242 -0.58 -41.91 -15.30
CA PRO A 242 -1.19 -41.22 -16.45
C PRO A 242 -1.02 -39.70 -16.38
N ASP A 243 -0.83 -39.04 -17.53
CA ASP A 243 -0.62 -37.59 -17.67
C ASP A 243 -1.66 -36.76 -16.89
N GLY A 244 -2.95 -37.11 -16.96
CA GLY A 244 -4.01 -36.44 -16.22
C GLY A 244 -3.95 -36.62 -14.69
N VAL A 245 -3.39 -37.73 -14.20
CA VAL A 245 -3.13 -37.94 -12.77
C VAL A 245 -1.89 -37.17 -12.33
N GLU A 246 -0.87 -37.07 -13.19
CA GLU A 246 0.30 -36.24 -12.95
C GLU A 246 -0.05 -34.76 -12.87
N VAL A 247 -0.87 -34.25 -13.80
CA VAL A 247 -1.35 -32.85 -13.78
C VAL A 247 -2.20 -32.58 -12.52
N GLU A 248 -3.09 -33.49 -12.12
CA GLU A 248 -3.85 -33.35 -10.85
C GLU A 248 -2.91 -33.36 -9.63
N ALA A 249 -1.84 -34.16 -9.67
CA ALA A 249 -0.79 -34.18 -8.66
C ALA A 249 0.27 -33.07 -8.84
N GLY A 250 0.23 -32.25 -9.89
CA GLY A 250 1.27 -31.29 -10.27
C GLY A 250 2.69 -31.88 -10.42
N LEU A 251 2.78 -33.09 -10.97
CA LEU A 251 3.98 -33.71 -11.55
C LEU A 251 4.10 -33.31 -13.04
N ASN A 252 5.05 -33.88 -13.78
CA ASN A 252 5.39 -33.45 -15.15
C ASN A 252 5.25 -34.61 -16.16
N PRO A 253 4.14 -34.66 -16.95
CA PRO A 253 3.85 -35.72 -17.93
C PRO A 253 4.90 -36.01 -19.02
N GLY A 254 5.94 -35.17 -19.13
CA GLY A 254 7.06 -35.35 -20.05
C GLY A 254 8.35 -35.87 -19.42
N SER A 255 8.34 -36.38 -18.18
CA SER A 255 9.53 -36.57 -17.34
C SER A 255 9.63 -37.93 -16.63
N ASP A 256 10.15 -38.93 -17.37
CA ASP A 256 10.25 -40.38 -17.04
C ASP A 256 10.98 -40.81 -15.73
N LEU A 257 11.23 -39.87 -14.84
CA LEU A 257 11.92 -40.00 -13.56
C LEU A 257 11.07 -39.55 -12.37
N ASP A 258 10.04 -38.70 -12.53
CA ASP A 258 9.42 -38.04 -11.38
C ASP A 258 8.43 -38.93 -10.62
N GLY A 259 7.76 -39.90 -11.24
CA GLY A 259 7.04 -40.96 -10.52
C GLY A 259 7.96 -41.90 -9.73
N LEU A 260 9.27 -41.94 -10.04
CA LEU A 260 10.29 -42.63 -9.26
C LEU A 260 10.98 -41.75 -8.21
N ASP A 261 10.78 -40.44 -8.26
CA ASP A 261 11.22 -39.51 -7.22
C ASP A 261 10.24 -39.55 -6.02
N ASP A 262 10.67 -38.89 -4.94
CA ASP A 262 10.15 -38.93 -3.57
C ASP A 262 10.04 -37.44 -3.20
N PHE A 263 8.88 -36.84 -3.52
CA PHE A 263 8.75 -35.38 -3.67
C PHE A 263 8.74 -34.66 -2.32
N ASP A 264 8.10 -35.24 -1.31
CA ASP A 264 8.09 -34.76 0.07
C ASP A 264 9.29 -35.25 0.91
N GLY A 265 9.96 -36.33 0.47
CA GLY A 265 11.13 -36.90 1.13
C GLY A 265 10.81 -37.90 2.25
N ASP A 266 9.58 -38.41 2.34
CA ASP A 266 9.12 -39.33 3.38
C ASP A 266 9.75 -40.75 3.24
N GLY A 267 10.14 -41.14 2.02
CA GLY A 267 10.72 -42.45 1.69
C GLY A 267 9.82 -43.39 0.88
N ILE A 268 8.65 -42.94 0.47
CA ILE A 268 7.74 -43.51 -0.53
C ILE A 268 7.96 -42.72 -1.84
N SER A 269 7.84 -43.35 -3.01
CA SER A 269 7.96 -42.63 -4.29
C SER A 269 6.59 -42.25 -4.82
N ASN A 270 6.49 -41.15 -5.57
CA ASN A 270 5.25 -40.59 -6.11
C ASN A 270 4.33 -41.65 -6.78
N LEU A 271 4.89 -42.57 -7.59
CA LEU A 271 4.17 -43.69 -8.20
C LEU A 271 3.55 -44.68 -7.19
N GLN A 272 4.19 -44.90 -6.04
CA GLN A 272 3.69 -45.76 -4.97
C GLN A 272 2.56 -45.11 -4.16
N GLU A 273 2.48 -43.78 -4.17
CA GLU A 273 1.45 -42.99 -3.49
C GLU A 273 0.22 -42.80 -4.36
N LEU A 274 0.41 -42.29 -5.58
CA LEU A 274 -0.65 -42.03 -6.55
C LEU A 274 -1.23 -43.32 -7.13
N CYS A 275 -0.37 -44.31 -7.41
CA CYS A 275 -0.73 -45.52 -8.14
C CYS A 275 -0.20 -46.84 -7.50
N PRO A 276 -0.40 -47.10 -6.19
CA PRO A 276 0.15 -48.27 -5.47
C PRO A 276 -0.17 -49.64 -6.10
N ASP A 277 -1.27 -49.75 -6.82
CA ASP A 277 -1.74 -51.01 -7.42
C ASP A 277 -1.08 -51.37 -8.76
N THR A 278 -0.40 -50.44 -9.44
CA THR A 278 0.37 -50.74 -10.68
C THR A 278 1.48 -51.75 -10.41
N MET A 279 2.16 -51.60 -9.26
CA MET A 279 3.15 -52.52 -8.69
C MET A 279 2.62 -53.95 -8.44
N THR A 280 1.29 -54.14 -8.35
CA THR A 280 0.66 -55.46 -8.20
C THR A 280 -0.05 -55.97 -9.46
N GLY A 281 -0.12 -55.15 -10.51
CA GLY A 281 -0.80 -55.45 -11.77
C GLY A 281 -2.30 -55.10 -11.79
N GLY A 282 -2.73 -54.21 -10.90
CA GLY A 282 -3.91 -53.37 -11.12
C GLY A 282 -3.58 -52.23 -12.10
N GLY A 283 -4.60 -51.49 -12.54
CA GLY A 283 -4.39 -50.14 -13.06
C GLY A 283 -4.25 -49.15 -11.91
N CYS A 284 -3.93 -47.88 -12.19
CA CYS A 284 -4.02 -46.85 -11.17
C CYS A 284 -5.47 -46.72 -10.67
N THR A 285 -5.67 -46.56 -9.36
CA THR A 285 -7.00 -46.48 -8.72
C THR A 285 -7.21 -45.22 -7.90
N GLY A 286 -6.31 -44.24 -8.05
CA GLY A 286 -6.26 -43.01 -7.25
C GLY A 286 -5.32 -43.11 -6.04
N PRO A 287 -4.96 -41.95 -5.46
CA PRO A 287 -3.92 -41.81 -4.46
C PRO A 287 -4.26 -42.47 -3.12
N ARG A 288 -3.19 -42.76 -2.36
CA ARG A 288 -3.23 -43.40 -1.04
C ARG A 288 -2.68 -42.53 0.07
N THR A 289 -1.72 -41.68 -0.28
CA THR A 289 -1.05 -40.62 0.49
C THR A 289 -0.89 -39.42 -0.47
N ASP A 290 -0.60 -38.23 0.05
CA ASP A 290 -0.37 -37.03 -0.75
C ASP A 290 1.13 -36.85 -1.02
N VAL A 291 1.53 -36.87 -2.29
CA VAL A 291 2.92 -36.69 -2.75
C VAL A 291 3.59 -35.38 -2.29
N ARG A 292 2.82 -34.43 -1.76
CA ARG A 292 3.34 -33.18 -1.19
C ARG A 292 3.39 -33.15 0.34
N SER A 293 2.84 -34.15 1.02
CA SER A 293 2.71 -34.16 2.47
C SER A 293 3.27 -35.44 3.07
N SER A 294 4.48 -35.34 3.63
CA SER A 294 5.18 -36.44 4.31
C SER A 294 4.44 -37.03 5.52
N ASP A 295 3.30 -36.44 5.87
CA ASP A 295 2.34 -36.77 6.92
C ASP A 295 0.96 -36.33 6.36
N THR A 296 0.19 -37.29 5.81
CA THR A 296 -1.05 -36.98 5.06
C THR A 296 -2.23 -36.65 5.97
N ASP A 297 -2.30 -37.20 7.19
CA ASP A 297 -3.42 -36.94 8.12
C ASP A 297 -3.13 -35.93 9.24
N GLY A 298 -1.87 -35.47 9.33
CA GLY A 298 -1.43 -34.33 10.14
C GLY A 298 -1.24 -34.67 11.61
N ASP A 299 -0.96 -35.93 11.93
CA ASP A 299 -0.79 -36.40 13.32
C ASP A 299 0.64 -36.19 13.87
N GLY A 300 1.61 -35.83 13.02
CA GLY A 300 3.00 -35.63 13.39
C GLY A 300 3.90 -36.85 13.21
N LEU A 301 3.39 -37.95 12.66
CA LEU A 301 4.16 -39.10 12.19
C LEU A 301 4.21 -39.11 10.66
N ALA A 302 5.38 -39.46 10.10
CA ALA A 302 5.52 -39.53 8.65
C ALA A 302 4.78 -40.76 8.07
N ASP A 303 4.26 -40.65 6.86
CA ASP A 303 3.48 -41.69 6.17
C ASP A 303 4.26 -43.03 6.00
N SER A 304 5.60 -42.99 5.92
CA SER A 304 6.47 -44.16 5.91
C SER A 304 6.69 -44.83 7.27
N LEU A 305 6.24 -44.20 8.36
CA LEU A 305 6.31 -44.67 9.74
C LEU A 305 4.95 -45.08 10.33
N ASP A 306 3.84 -44.50 9.85
CA ASP A 306 2.49 -45.01 10.06
C ASP A 306 2.14 -46.17 9.10
N ASP A 307 1.14 -47.01 9.42
CA ASP A 307 0.58 -48.04 8.52
C ASP A 307 -0.76 -47.56 7.93
N ALA A 308 -0.78 -46.29 7.51
CA ALA A 308 -1.83 -45.53 6.84
C ALA A 308 -3.23 -45.52 7.51
N ALA A 309 -3.49 -44.43 8.24
CA ALA A 309 -4.79 -43.76 8.36
C ALA A 309 -5.89 -44.49 9.17
N LEU A 310 -5.56 -45.15 10.30
CA LEU A 310 -6.59 -45.83 11.12
C LEU A 310 -6.45 -45.94 12.65
N ASP A 311 -5.38 -45.50 13.33
CA ASP A 311 -5.36 -45.57 14.81
C ASP A 311 -4.47 -44.50 15.46
N ALA A 312 -5.10 -43.38 15.84
CA ALA A 312 -4.44 -42.21 16.42
C ALA A 312 -4.28 -42.25 17.95
N ASP A 313 -4.78 -43.27 18.65
CA ASP A 313 -4.74 -43.41 20.13
C ASP A 313 -4.54 -44.90 20.48
N ARG A 314 -3.27 -45.31 20.57
CA ARG A 314 -2.81 -46.71 20.66
C ARG A 314 -3.03 -47.36 22.02
N ASP A 315 -2.98 -46.54 23.04
CA ASP A 315 -2.96 -46.90 24.45
C ASP A 315 -4.38 -46.86 25.05
N GLY A 316 -5.20 -45.90 24.61
CA GLY A 316 -6.61 -45.75 24.94
C GLY A 316 -6.90 -44.82 26.12
N ASP A 317 -5.98 -43.93 26.49
CA ASP A 317 -6.19 -42.90 27.51
C ASP A 317 -6.96 -41.67 26.98
N GLY A 318 -6.86 -41.40 25.68
CA GLY A 318 -7.53 -40.30 24.97
C GLY A 318 -6.63 -39.15 24.50
N ILE A 319 -5.30 -39.27 24.61
CA ILE A 319 -4.30 -38.46 23.90
C ILE A 319 -4.03 -39.10 22.52
N SER A 320 -3.48 -38.36 21.56
CA SER A 320 -3.05 -38.94 20.27
C SER A 320 -1.59 -39.43 20.30
N ASP A 321 -1.25 -40.53 19.60
CA ASP A 321 0.15 -41.06 19.54
C ASP A 321 1.16 -39.96 19.17
N GLY A 322 0.77 -39.05 18.27
CA GLY A 322 1.55 -37.88 17.87
C GLY A 322 1.68 -36.81 18.95
N ASP A 323 0.58 -36.44 19.62
CA ASP A 323 0.60 -35.53 20.77
C ASP A 323 1.41 -36.12 21.93
N GLU A 324 1.30 -37.42 22.19
CA GLU A 324 2.09 -38.12 23.19
C GLU A 324 3.58 -37.99 22.87
N VAL A 325 4.02 -38.25 21.63
CA VAL A 325 5.46 -38.16 21.29
C VAL A 325 5.97 -36.70 21.26
N TRP A 326 5.20 -35.76 20.73
CA TRP A 326 5.68 -34.42 20.38
C TRP A 326 5.20 -33.29 21.31
N THR A 327 3.94 -33.32 21.74
CA THR A 327 3.33 -32.27 22.57
C THR A 327 3.60 -32.52 24.06
N TYR A 328 3.30 -33.74 24.52
CA TYR A 328 3.32 -34.14 25.93
C TYR A 328 4.56 -34.91 26.32
N GLY A 329 5.21 -35.59 25.36
CA GLY A 329 6.45 -36.37 25.46
C GLY A 329 6.30 -37.80 26.02
N THR A 330 5.08 -38.22 26.37
CA THR A 330 4.66 -39.44 27.09
C THR A 330 4.96 -40.73 26.30
N ASP A 331 4.78 -41.90 26.91
CA ASP A 331 4.95 -43.19 26.20
C ASP A 331 3.60 -43.64 25.61
N PRO A 332 3.41 -43.63 24.27
CA PRO A 332 2.15 -44.04 23.58
C PRO A 332 1.85 -45.54 23.63
N ASN A 333 2.16 -46.15 24.77
CA ASN A 333 1.89 -47.51 25.18
C ASN A 333 1.63 -47.59 26.70
N SER A 334 1.52 -46.45 27.42
CA SER A 334 1.42 -46.38 28.88
C SER A 334 0.65 -45.15 29.43
N ILE A 335 -0.67 -45.30 29.58
CA ILE A 335 -1.70 -44.49 30.30
C ILE A 335 -1.32 -43.82 31.64
N ASP A 336 -0.14 -44.06 32.20
CA ASP A 336 0.40 -43.51 33.45
C ASP A 336 1.94 -43.55 33.29
N SER A 337 2.49 -42.46 32.73
CA SER A 337 3.91 -42.35 32.31
C SER A 337 4.87 -42.18 33.49
N ASP A 338 4.40 -41.53 34.56
CA ASP A 338 5.20 -41.12 35.72
C ASP A 338 5.09 -42.13 36.90
N GLY A 339 3.92 -42.73 37.11
CA GLY A 339 3.65 -43.77 38.10
C GLY A 339 3.14 -43.31 39.46
N ASP A 340 2.64 -42.06 39.62
CA ASP A 340 2.03 -41.58 40.87
C ASP A 340 0.63 -42.19 41.14
N GLY A 341 -0.12 -42.51 40.08
CA GLY A 341 -1.46 -43.11 40.12
C GLY A 341 -2.59 -42.27 39.52
N ILE A 342 -2.29 -41.14 38.88
CA ILE A 342 -3.17 -40.41 37.94
C ILE A 342 -2.84 -40.91 36.51
N ASP A 343 -3.79 -40.81 35.57
CA ASP A 343 -3.53 -41.10 34.14
C ASP A 343 -3.15 -39.84 33.36
N ASP A 344 -2.30 -39.97 32.32
CA ASP A 344 -1.69 -38.84 31.60
C ASP A 344 -2.76 -37.84 31.08
N ALA A 345 -3.86 -38.36 30.52
CA ALA A 345 -5.02 -37.55 30.14
C ALA A 345 -5.70 -36.80 31.31
N ALA A 346 -5.84 -37.41 32.50
CA ALA A 346 -6.36 -36.73 33.69
C ALA A 346 -5.35 -35.76 34.32
N GLU A 347 -4.06 -36.04 34.20
CA GLU A 347 -3.00 -35.09 34.54
C GLU A 347 -3.11 -33.84 33.67
N ILE A 348 -3.22 -33.97 32.33
CA ILE A 348 -3.46 -32.82 31.43
C ILE A 348 -4.74 -32.07 31.81
N ALA A 349 -5.85 -32.78 32.07
CA ALA A 349 -7.13 -32.17 32.39
C ALA A 349 -7.13 -31.36 33.71
N ASN A 350 -6.30 -31.76 34.67
CA ASN A 350 -6.06 -31.01 35.92
C ASN A 350 -4.76 -30.19 35.87
N GLY A 351 -4.02 -30.25 34.75
CA GLY A 351 -2.65 -29.82 34.48
C GLY A 351 -1.64 -30.10 35.60
N GLY A 352 -1.58 -31.34 36.09
CA GLY A 352 -0.47 -31.89 36.86
C GLY A 352 0.80 -32.06 36.01
N ASN A 353 1.79 -32.80 36.50
CA ASN A 353 3.09 -32.94 35.86
C ASN A 353 3.39 -34.39 35.48
N LEU A 354 3.16 -34.70 34.19
CA LEU A 354 3.40 -35.95 33.46
C LEU A 354 4.76 -36.65 33.67
N TRP A 355 5.65 -36.05 34.46
CA TRP A 355 7.02 -36.47 34.74
C TRP A 355 7.39 -36.51 36.23
N ARG A 356 6.50 -36.02 37.09
CA ARG A 356 6.75 -35.80 38.51
C ARG A 356 5.48 -35.90 39.35
N ALA A 357 5.40 -37.02 40.07
CA ALA A 357 4.58 -37.32 41.24
C ALA A 357 4.68 -36.33 42.45
N ASP A 358 5.24 -35.13 42.27
CA ASP A 358 5.46 -34.06 43.26
C ASP A 358 5.74 -32.80 42.41
N SER A 359 4.64 -32.18 41.94
CA SER A 359 4.63 -31.14 40.91
C SER A 359 5.35 -29.87 41.33
N ASP A 360 5.13 -29.40 42.56
CA ASP A 360 5.63 -28.12 43.06
C ASP A 360 6.90 -28.25 43.92
N GLY A 361 7.18 -29.43 44.49
CA GLY A 361 8.35 -29.72 45.30
C GLY A 361 8.21 -29.43 46.80
N ASP A 362 7.00 -29.24 47.33
CA ASP A 362 6.76 -29.00 48.77
C ASP A 362 7.04 -30.26 49.64
N GLY A 363 6.84 -31.45 49.06
CA GLY A 363 7.07 -32.75 49.69
C GLY A 363 5.81 -33.57 50.02
N LEU A 364 4.63 -33.09 49.61
CA LEU A 364 3.45 -33.88 49.29
C LEU A 364 3.56 -34.39 47.84
N THR A 365 2.65 -35.27 47.42
CA THR A 365 2.54 -35.74 46.03
C THR A 365 1.19 -35.29 45.50
N ASP A 366 1.04 -35.02 44.20
CA ASP A 366 -0.19 -34.55 43.58
C ASP A 366 -1.42 -35.39 44.02
N ALA A 367 -1.26 -36.73 44.07
CA ALA A 367 -2.29 -37.66 44.57
C ALA A 367 -2.56 -37.62 46.10
N GLU A 368 -1.63 -37.15 46.95
CA GLU A 368 -1.86 -36.88 48.38
C GLU A 368 -2.56 -35.54 48.59
N GLU A 369 -2.25 -34.54 47.78
CA GLU A 369 -2.82 -33.18 47.83
C GLU A 369 -4.27 -33.16 47.36
N ALA A 370 -4.57 -33.86 46.26
CA ALA A 370 -5.95 -34.10 45.81
C ALA A 370 -6.82 -34.81 46.88
N ASP A 371 -6.22 -35.60 47.78
CA ASP A 371 -6.88 -36.29 48.91
C ASP A 371 -7.03 -35.36 50.15
N LEU A 372 -6.21 -34.31 50.26
CA LEU A 372 -6.21 -33.30 51.32
C LEU A 372 -7.06 -32.06 51.00
N GLY A 373 -7.15 -31.70 49.71
CA GLY A 373 -7.87 -30.53 49.20
C GLY A 373 -7.01 -29.29 48.94
N THR A 374 -5.69 -29.43 48.95
CA THR A 374 -4.69 -28.42 48.59
C THR A 374 -4.45 -28.36 47.07
N ASP A 375 -3.80 -27.30 46.56
CA ASP A 375 -3.48 -27.12 45.14
C ASP A 375 -2.07 -27.65 44.84
N HIS A 376 -1.99 -28.80 44.16
CA HIS A 376 -0.75 -29.51 43.78
C HIS A 376 0.22 -28.75 42.86
N ARG A 377 -0.05 -27.46 42.58
CA ARG A 377 0.86 -26.55 41.86
C ARG A 377 1.44 -25.45 42.75
N ALA A 378 0.94 -25.31 43.97
CA ALA A 378 1.19 -24.18 44.83
C ALA A 378 1.69 -24.68 46.17
N ILE A 379 2.98 -24.46 46.42
CA ILE A 379 3.70 -24.80 47.67
C ILE A 379 2.97 -24.28 48.92
N ASP A 380 2.12 -23.27 48.73
CA ASP A 380 1.35 -22.46 49.66
C ASP A 380 -0.06 -22.29 49.06
N SER A 381 -1.06 -23.03 49.56
CA SER A 381 -2.40 -23.12 48.98
C SER A 381 -3.32 -21.93 49.27
N ASP A 382 -3.11 -21.18 50.37
CA ASP A 382 -3.95 -20.04 50.75
C ASP A 382 -3.26 -18.67 50.60
N GLY A 383 -1.95 -18.65 50.37
CA GLY A 383 -1.16 -17.50 49.98
C GLY A 383 -0.56 -16.72 51.16
N ASP A 384 -0.46 -17.32 52.35
CA ASP A 384 0.05 -16.68 53.56
C ASP A 384 1.61 -16.61 53.62
N SER A 385 2.32 -17.43 52.84
CA SER A 385 3.78 -17.67 52.81
C SER A 385 4.33 -18.81 53.69
N LEU A 386 3.48 -19.65 54.27
CA LEU A 386 3.79 -20.98 54.79
C LEU A 386 3.57 -22.03 53.70
N SER A 387 4.14 -23.23 53.87
CA SER A 387 3.89 -24.32 52.91
C SER A 387 2.92 -25.35 53.45
N ASP A 388 2.12 -25.96 52.58
CA ASP A 388 1.10 -26.94 52.95
C ASP A 388 1.71 -28.11 53.74
N PHE A 389 2.90 -28.58 53.34
CA PHE A 389 3.70 -29.53 54.09
C PHE A 389 4.14 -28.99 55.46
N GLU A 390 4.54 -27.71 55.55
CA GLU A 390 4.93 -27.12 56.83
C GLU A 390 3.74 -27.02 57.81
N GLU A 391 2.55 -26.70 57.33
CA GLU A 391 1.34 -26.59 58.15
C GLU A 391 0.73 -27.95 58.52
N LEU A 392 0.63 -28.88 57.56
CA LEU A 392 -0.06 -30.16 57.75
C LEU A 392 0.85 -31.27 58.29
N ARG A 393 2.17 -31.23 58.02
CA ARG A 393 3.14 -32.27 58.42
C ARG A 393 4.19 -31.79 59.41
N SER A 394 4.72 -30.56 59.28
CA SER A 394 5.89 -30.09 60.02
C SER A 394 5.55 -29.45 61.37
N GLY A 395 4.67 -28.46 61.39
CA GLY A 395 4.22 -27.66 62.54
C GLY A 395 5.26 -26.69 63.12
N PHE A 396 4.80 -25.52 63.58
CA PHE A 396 5.64 -24.41 64.06
C PHE A 396 5.86 -24.46 65.58
N PHE A 397 6.96 -23.85 66.06
CA PHE A 397 7.31 -23.85 67.50
C PHE A 397 7.21 -22.46 68.13
N VAL A 398 6.06 -22.09 68.65
CA VAL A 398 5.79 -20.75 69.24
C VAL A 398 6.07 -20.69 70.75
N ALA A 399 6.17 -19.50 71.33
CA ALA A 399 6.55 -19.29 72.74
C ALA A 399 5.45 -18.57 73.53
N ARG A 400 4.83 -19.26 74.50
CA ARG A 400 3.70 -18.71 75.27
C ARG A 400 4.13 -17.81 76.42
N PHE A 401 3.40 -16.69 76.58
CA PHE A 401 3.69 -15.67 77.57
C PHE A 401 3.72 -16.23 79.01
N GLY A 402 4.91 -16.24 79.62
CA GLY A 402 5.13 -16.64 81.01
C GLY A 402 5.64 -18.07 81.27
N ASP A 403 5.88 -18.91 80.25
CA ASP A 403 6.48 -20.25 80.39
C ASP A 403 7.73 -20.43 79.49
N ASP A 404 8.82 -20.98 80.04
CA ASP A 404 10.12 -21.20 79.33
C ASP A 404 10.07 -22.34 78.25
N ALA A 405 8.88 -22.72 77.76
CA ALA A 405 8.68 -23.90 76.93
C ALA A 405 7.97 -23.56 75.60
N ARG A 406 8.64 -23.83 74.47
CA ARG A 406 8.02 -23.73 73.13
C ARG A 406 7.01 -24.85 72.93
N VAL A 407 5.85 -24.53 72.36
CA VAL A 407 4.77 -25.45 72.02
C VAL A 407 4.76 -25.65 70.51
N GLN A 408 4.45 -26.86 70.04
CA GLN A 408 4.25 -27.10 68.61
C GLN A 408 2.78 -26.86 68.25
N VAL A 409 2.55 -26.00 67.27
CA VAL A 409 1.23 -25.63 66.72
C VAL A 409 1.16 -26.02 65.23
N PHE A 410 -0.05 -26.13 64.72
CA PHE A 410 -0.38 -26.43 63.33
C PHE A 410 -1.58 -25.57 62.96
N THR A 411 -1.53 -24.98 61.77
CA THR A 411 -2.48 -24.06 61.16
C THR A 411 -3.34 -24.81 60.12
N ASP A 412 -4.20 -24.13 59.36
CA ASP A 412 -5.10 -24.74 58.37
C ASP A 412 -4.77 -24.17 56.98
N ALA A 413 -4.04 -24.94 56.15
CA ALA A 413 -3.47 -24.58 54.83
C ALA A 413 -4.48 -24.25 53.72
N LEU A 414 -5.66 -23.77 54.09
CA LEU A 414 -6.74 -23.28 53.25
C LEU A 414 -7.34 -21.97 53.83
N ILE A 415 -6.71 -21.40 54.86
CA ILE A 415 -7.15 -20.25 55.66
C ILE A 415 -5.92 -19.49 56.21
N ALA A 416 -5.41 -18.52 55.44
CA ALA A 416 -4.24 -17.70 55.75
C ALA A 416 -4.23 -16.93 57.12
N ASP A 417 -5.34 -16.90 57.84
CA ASP A 417 -5.51 -16.34 59.19
C ASP A 417 -6.34 -17.37 59.99
N THR A 418 -5.66 -18.20 60.79
CA THR A 418 -6.28 -19.35 61.47
C THR A 418 -7.27 -18.93 62.57
N ASP A 419 -7.20 -17.70 63.11
CA ASP A 419 -8.02 -17.27 64.24
C ASP A 419 -8.92 -16.02 64.07
N ASP A 420 -8.89 -15.41 62.88
CA ASP A 420 -9.76 -14.32 62.39
C ASP A 420 -9.53 -12.99 63.15
N ASP A 421 -8.26 -12.62 63.36
CA ASP A 421 -7.82 -11.37 64.02
C ASP A 421 -7.31 -10.29 63.06
N GLY A 422 -6.89 -10.67 61.85
CA GLY A 422 -6.38 -9.77 60.81
C GLY A 422 -4.87 -9.80 60.58
N ALA A 423 -4.10 -10.59 61.33
CA ALA A 423 -2.75 -11.03 60.96
C ALA A 423 -2.80 -12.35 60.19
N ASP A 424 -1.85 -12.58 59.28
CA ASP A 424 -1.66 -13.89 58.65
C ASP A 424 -0.72 -14.78 59.49
N ASP A 425 -0.93 -16.10 59.42
CA ASP A 425 -0.25 -17.08 60.27
C ASP A 425 1.29 -16.99 60.08
N ALA A 426 1.76 -16.74 58.85
CA ALA A 426 3.15 -16.48 58.52
C ALA A 426 3.73 -15.23 59.22
N ALA A 427 3.02 -14.10 59.21
CA ALA A 427 3.47 -12.87 59.88
C ALA A 427 3.60 -13.09 61.39
N GLU A 428 2.62 -13.77 61.99
CA GLU A 428 2.66 -14.16 63.40
C GLU A 428 3.84 -15.09 63.72
N VAL A 429 4.06 -16.13 62.92
CA VAL A 429 5.20 -17.05 63.06
C VAL A 429 6.54 -16.30 62.91
N ALA A 430 6.62 -15.33 62.01
CA ALA A 430 7.81 -14.50 61.80
C ALA A 430 8.11 -13.56 63.00
N LEU A 431 7.06 -13.05 63.65
CA LEU A 431 7.15 -12.22 64.86
C LEU A 431 7.32 -13.06 66.14
N GLY A 432 6.94 -14.34 66.10
CA GLY A 432 7.01 -15.28 67.22
C GLY A 432 5.78 -15.27 68.12
N LEU A 433 4.65 -14.81 67.59
CA LEU A 433 3.32 -14.89 68.17
C LEU A 433 2.79 -16.35 68.08
N ASP A 434 1.53 -16.60 68.42
CA ASP A 434 0.92 -17.95 68.45
C ASP A 434 -0.37 -17.89 67.62
N PRO A 435 -0.38 -18.37 66.34
CA PRO A 435 -1.48 -18.22 65.36
C PRO A 435 -2.81 -18.93 65.68
N THR A 436 -3.17 -18.91 66.95
CA THR A 436 -4.37 -19.50 67.55
C THR A 436 -4.84 -18.65 68.76
N ILE A 437 -4.31 -17.44 68.93
CA ILE A 437 -4.56 -16.48 70.02
C ILE A 437 -4.57 -14.98 69.54
N ALA A 438 -5.63 -14.56 68.88
CA ALA A 438 -6.07 -13.20 68.48
C ALA A 438 -5.92 -11.97 69.45
N ASP A 439 -5.31 -12.11 70.63
CA ASP A 439 -5.06 -11.02 71.61
C ASP A 439 -4.02 -11.56 72.61
N MET A 440 -2.74 -11.37 72.30
CA MET A 440 -1.63 -12.05 72.95
C MET A 440 -1.24 -11.43 74.30
N ASP A 441 -1.48 -10.12 74.51
CA ASP A 441 -1.13 -9.42 75.75
C ASP A 441 -2.32 -9.09 76.69
N GLY A 442 -3.55 -9.06 76.16
CA GLY A 442 -4.79 -8.87 76.91
C GLY A 442 -5.22 -7.42 77.14
N ASP A 443 -4.67 -6.47 76.37
CA ASP A 443 -5.04 -5.05 76.29
C ASP A 443 -6.49 -4.85 75.79
N GLY A 444 -6.86 -5.56 74.73
CA GLY A 444 -8.15 -5.48 74.05
C GLY A 444 -8.13 -4.87 72.64
N LEU A 445 -6.96 -4.52 72.11
CA LEU A 445 -6.65 -4.50 70.67
C LEU A 445 -6.31 -5.94 70.22
N LEU A 446 -6.43 -6.25 68.93
CA LEU A 446 -6.08 -7.57 68.36
C LEU A 446 -4.68 -7.48 67.73
N ASP A 447 -3.90 -8.56 67.72
CA ASP A 447 -2.50 -8.55 67.23
C ASP A 447 -2.43 -8.05 65.77
N GLY A 448 -3.38 -8.41 64.91
CA GLY A 448 -3.54 -7.86 63.55
C GLY A 448 -3.84 -6.36 63.48
N ASP A 449 -4.75 -5.86 64.33
CA ASP A 449 -5.03 -4.42 64.46
C ASP A 449 -3.79 -3.66 64.97
N GLU A 450 -3.04 -4.24 65.90
CA GLU A 450 -1.80 -3.67 66.45
C GLU A 450 -0.70 -3.54 65.41
N LEU A 451 -0.51 -4.55 64.56
CA LEU A 451 0.42 -4.51 63.44
C LEU A 451 0.04 -3.42 62.42
N ALA A 452 -1.25 -3.26 62.14
CA ALA A 452 -1.75 -2.19 61.28
C ALA A 452 -1.56 -0.78 61.91
N TRP A 453 -1.65 -0.68 63.25
CA TRP A 453 -1.50 0.57 64.00
C TRP A 453 -0.06 0.82 64.46
N GLN A 454 0.88 -0.08 64.17
CA GLN A 454 2.30 -0.03 64.55
C GLN A 454 2.56 -0.01 66.07
N THR A 455 1.64 -0.59 66.86
CA THR A 455 1.84 -0.87 68.29
C THR A 455 2.62 -2.18 68.49
N ASP A 456 2.94 -2.54 69.72
CA ASP A 456 3.75 -3.73 70.08
C ASP A 456 2.84 -4.81 70.70
N PRO A 457 2.45 -5.89 69.97
CA PRO A 457 1.47 -6.91 70.43
C PRO A 457 1.86 -7.72 71.67
N LEU A 458 2.98 -7.38 72.30
CA LEU A 458 3.48 -7.96 73.55
C LEU A 458 3.58 -6.92 74.68
N ASN A 459 3.06 -5.69 74.48
CA ASN A 459 3.17 -4.56 75.39
C ASN A 459 1.94 -3.60 75.37
N PRO A 460 1.12 -3.57 76.44
CA PRO A 460 -0.23 -2.98 76.43
C PRO A 460 -0.27 -1.47 76.72
N ASP A 461 0.70 -0.71 76.18
CA ASP A 461 0.97 0.75 76.35
C ASP A 461 2.25 1.08 75.55
N THR A 462 2.13 1.24 74.22
CA THR A 462 3.28 1.34 73.29
C THR A 462 4.10 2.60 73.46
N ASP A 463 3.47 3.78 73.52
CA ASP A 463 4.19 5.05 73.62
C ASP A 463 4.63 5.40 75.07
N GLY A 464 4.05 4.72 76.07
CA GLY A 464 4.38 4.85 77.48
C GLY A 464 3.81 6.09 78.16
N ASP A 465 2.68 6.64 77.68
CA ASP A 465 1.93 7.70 78.35
C ASP A 465 1.09 7.19 79.54
N GLY A 466 0.66 5.92 79.52
CA GLY A 466 -0.13 5.26 80.56
C GLY A 466 -1.61 5.03 80.24
N VAL A 467 -2.04 5.21 78.99
CA VAL A 467 -3.29 4.69 78.42
C VAL A 467 -2.97 3.42 77.60
N PRO A 468 -3.72 2.30 77.77
CA PRO A 468 -3.54 1.13 76.92
C PRO A 468 -3.94 1.38 75.46
N ASP A 469 -3.27 0.72 74.52
CA ASP A 469 -3.35 1.03 73.10
C ASP A 469 -4.76 0.80 72.54
N GLY A 470 -5.46 -0.28 72.95
CA GLY A 470 -6.86 -0.54 72.63
C GLY A 470 -7.88 0.44 73.25
N VAL A 471 -7.42 1.46 73.97
CA VAL A 471 -8.23 2.53 74.56
C VAL A 471 -7.79 3.94 74.11
N ASP A 472 -6.59 4.10 73.55
CA ASP A 472 -6.09 5.39 73.10
C ASP A 472 -6.68 5.82 71.73
N ALA A 473 -6.58 7.11 71.42
CA ALA A 473 -7.01 7.70 70.16
C ALA A 473 -5.82 8.11 69.25
N ASP A 474 -4.59 8.11 69.76
CA ASP A 474 -3.35 8.37 69.00
C ASP A 474 -2.14 7.59 69.63
N PRO A 475 -2.17 6.25 69.67
CA PRO A 475 -1.21 5.41 70.43
C PRO A 475 0.25 5.43 69.92
N LEU A 476 0.55 6.19 68.86
CA LEU A 476 1.91 6.40 68.35
C LEU A 476 2.48 7.79 68.64
N SER A 477 1.61 8.79 68.88
CA SER A 477 2.00 10.19 68.98
C SER A 477 1.80 10.70 70.39
N ARG A 478 2.92 10.80 71.09
CA ARG A 478 2.99 11.33 72.45
C ARG A 478 2.48 12.78 72.57
N ASP A 479 1.17 12.95 72.79
CA ASP A 479 0.54 14.24 73.07
C ASP A 479 0.88 14.69 74.50
N ALA A 480 2.05 15.32 74.63
CA ALA A 480 2.65 15.68 75.91
C ALA A 480 1.84 16.72 76.73
N ASP A 481 0.82 17.38 76.17
CA ASP A 481 -0.10 18.24 76.93
C ASP A 481 -1.61 18.09 76.62
N ALA A 482 -2.02 17.09 75.84
CA ALA A 482 -3.40 16.63 75.58
C ALA A 482 -4.30 17.68 74.91
N ASP A 483 -3.84 18.24 73.78
CA ASP A 483 -4.42 19.39 73.08
C ASP A 483 -4.90 19.08 71.64
N GLY A 484 -4.38 18.02 71.00
CA GLY A 484 -4.95 17.42 69.79
C GLY A 484 -4.70 18.14 68.45
N LEU A 485 -3.55 18.79 68.23
CA LEU A 485 -3.18 19.37 66.92
C LEU A 485 -1.68 19.17 66.52
N PRO A 486 -1.38 18.69 65.29
CA PRO A 486 -0.02 18.67 64.71
C PRO A 486 0.32 19.91 63.84
N GLU A 487 1.59 20.08 63.43
CA GLU A 487 2.17 21.39 63.00
C GLU A 487 2.70 21.46 61.53
N SER A 488 1.91 21.87 60.50
CA SER A 488 2.43 22.30 59.16
C SER A 488 1.45 23.17 58.31
N TYR A 489 1.71 23.48 57.01
CA TYR A 489 1.49 24.86 56.49
C TYR A 489 0.79 25.14 55.11
N PHE A 490 0.36 24.19 54.27
CA PHE A 490 -0.16 24.49 52.89
C PHE A 490 -1.69 24.51 52.72
N SER A 491 -2.26 25.23 51.72
CA SER A 491 -3.72 25.16 51.44
C SER A 491 -4.25 25.74 50.11
N ALA A 492 -5.28 25.08 49.55
CA ALA A 492 -6.20 25.59 48.52
C ALA A 492 -7.39 26.42 49.09
N ASN A 493 -7.40 26.68 50.40
CA ASN A 493 -8.54 27.31 51.08
C ASN A 493 -8.70 28.80 50.73
N ARG A 494 -9.89 29.16 50.24
CA ARG A 494 -10.28 30.52 49.85
C ARG A 494 -10.13 31.57 50.95
N ASP A 495 -10.27 31.21 52.23
CA ASP A 495 -10.08 32.13 53.36
C ASP A 495 -8.59 32.38 53.65
N GLN A 496 -7.72 31.40 53.41
CA GLN A 496 -6.27 31.61 53.44
C GLN A 496 -5.83 32.48 52.26
N LEU A 497 -6.39 32.26 51.07
CA LEU A 497 -6.18 33.11 49.89
C LEU A 497 -6.63 34.56 50.15
N ALA A 498 -7.81 34.77 50.74
CA ALA A 498 -8.31 36.10 51.09
C ALA A 498 -7.43 36.81 52.14
N THR A 499 -6.83 36.05 53.07
CA THR A 499 -5.89 36.55 54.06
C THR A 499 -4.55 36.93 53.43
N ALA A 500 -4.05 36.16 52.46
CA ALA A 500 -2.87 36.49 51.66
C ALA A 500 -3.10 37.74 50.79
N THR A 501 -4.24 37.84 50.09
CA THR A 501 -4.60 39.03 49.29
C THR A 501 -4.76 40.29 50.14
N ALA A 502 -5.13 40.17 51.41
CA ALA A 502 -5.17 41.31 52.33
C ALA A 502 -3.76 41.85 52.67
N ALA A 503 -2.70 41.04 52.57
CA ALA A 503 -1.31 41.44 52.81
C ALA A 503 -0.71 42.27 51.66
N LEU A 504 -1.18 42.09 50.42
CA LEU A 504 -0.72 42.80 49.21
C LEU A 504 -1.15 44.28 49.13
N ARG A 505 -1.69 44.86 50.20
CA ARG A 505 -2.22 46.26 50.24
C ARG A 505 -1.14 47.36 50.31
N PHE A 506 0.11 47.05 50.02
CA PHE A 506 1.20 48.03 50.01
C PHE A 506 1.60 48.38 48.58
N THR A 507 1.31 49.62 48.20
CA THR A 507 1.69 50.20 46.91
C THR A 507 3.17 50.58 46.91
N ASP A 508 3.98 49.87 46.14
CA ASP A 508 4.88 50.57 45.24
C ASP A 508 4.17 50.81 43.88
N ARG A 509 4.84 51.46 42.92
CA ARG A 509 4.31 51.74 41.57
C ARG A 509 5.22 51.12 40.50
N THR A 510 5.84 50.01 40.85
CA THR A 510 7.00 49.46 40.14
C THR A 510 6.76 47.99 39.82
N THR A 511 6.49 47.71 38.55
CA THR A 511 6.10 46.38 38.07
C THR A 511 7.29 45.73 37.37
N ASN A 512 7.52 44.43 37.57
CA ASN A 512 8.54 43.72 36.81
C ASN A 512 8.00 43.31 35.43
N TYR A 513 8.23 44.16 34.43
CA TYR A 513 7.78 43.92 33.05
C TYR A 513 8.49 42.72 32.42
N ARG A 514 9.77 42.48 32.76
CA ARG A 514 10.56 41.41 32.15
C ARG A 514 9.99 40.03 32.47
N ASN A 515 9.60 39.75 33.72
CA ASN A 515 8.98 38.48 34.08
C ASN A 515 7.70 38.19 33.27
N ALA A 516 6.82 39.18 33.10
CA ALA A 516 5.59 39.00 32.33
C ALA A 516 5.85 38.77 30.83
N LEU A 517 6.93 39.34 30.28
CA LEU A 517 7.37 39.09 28.90
C LEU A 517 8.07 37.73 28.75
N ASP A 518 8.82 37.28 29.76
CA ASP A 518 9.46 35.95 29.78
C ASP A 518 8.42 34.83 29.91
N GLU A 519 7.37 35.03 30.72
CA GLU A 519 6.20 34.14 30.80
C GLU A 519 5.45 34.09 29.47
N ALA A 520 5.14 35.24 28.85
CA ALA A 520 4.50 35.29 27.53
C ALA A 520 5.34 34.64 26.42
N TYR A 521 6.67 34.77 26.48
CA TYR A 521 7.59 34.12 25.54
C TYR A 521 7.63 32.60 25.75
N LEU A 522 7.60 32.11 26.99
CA LEU A 522 7.52 30.68 27.28
C LEU A 522 6.20 30.08 26.79
N GLU A 523 5.07 30.74 27.06
CA GLU A 523 3.75 30.27 26.61
C GLU A 523 3.69 30.23 25.08
N LEU A 524 3.97 31.34 24.40
CA LEU A 524 3.85 31.47 22.94
C LEU A 524 4.88 30.59 22.20
N ARG A 525 6.07 30.34 22.78
CA ARG A 525 7.00 29.33 22.25
C ARG A 525 6.50 27.90 22.46
N THR A 526 5.83 27.61 23.57
CA THR A 526 5.27 26.26 23.83
C THR A 526 4.02 25.99 22.99
N GLU A 527 3.31 27.04 22.57
CA GLU A 527 2.23 27.00 21.59
C GLU A 527 2.77 26.79 20.16
N LEU A 528 3.74 27.61 19.71
CA LEU A 528 4.36 27.47 18.39
C LEU A 528 5.10 26.14 18.20
N LEU A 529 5.74 25.59 19.24
CA LEU A 529 6.35 24.26 19.20
C LEU A 529 5.33 23.10 19.20
N ARG A 530 4.03 23.40 19.22
CA ARG A 530 2.93 22.44 19.12
C ARG A 530 2.02 22.71 17.91
N ALA A 531 2.37 23.67 17.07
CA ALA A 531 1.64 24.00 15.86
C ALA A 531 2.32 23.32 14.66
N GLU A 532 1.54 22.62 13.85
CA GLU A 532 1.98 22.02 12.57
C GLU A 532 2.42 23.12 11.58
N ASP A 533 3.49 22.90 10.81
CA ASP A 533 4.15 23.94 10.00
C ASP A 533 3.22 24.56 8.92
N GLU A 534 2.31 23.76 8.35
CA GLU A 534 1.15 24.14 7.52
C GLU A 534 0.33 25.32 8.07
N SER A 535 0.18 25.38 9.39
CA SER A 535 -0.68 26.36 10.06
C SER A 535 -0.01 27.72 10.25
N SER A 536 1.32 27.78 10.22
CA SER A 536 2.11 28.96 10.56
C SER A 536 1.89 30.16 9.62
N PRO A 537 1.98 30.01 8.27
CA PRO A 537 1.71 31.12 7.34
C PRO A 537 0.25 31.60 7.37
N ARG A 538 -0.67 30.77 7.89
CA ARG A 538 -2.10 31.06 8.03
C ARG A 538 -2.42 31.73 9.37
N THR A 539 -1.60 31.50 10.41
CA THR A 539 -1.78 31.98 11.78
C THR A 539 -1.39 33.45 11.96
N ARG A 540 -2.10 34.17 12.82
CA ARG A 540 -1.87 35.60 13.10
C ARG A 540 -2.06 35.95 14.57
N TYR A 541 -1.05 36.55 15.19
CA TYR A 541 -1.06 36.86 16.63
C TYR A 541 -1.21 38.35 16.91
N ALA A 542 -2.07 38.69 17.88
CA ALA A 542 -2.28 40.05 18.38
C ALA A 542 -2.12 40.11 19.91
N VAL A 543 -0.96 40.56 20.39
CA VAL A 543 -0.63 40.64 21.82
C VAL A 543 -1.03 42.01 22.39
N ILE A 544 -1.65 42.05 23.57
CA ILE A 544 -2.08 43.30 24.23
C ILE A 544 -1.47 43.40 25.63
N PHE A 545 -0.49 44.30 25.80
CA PHE A 545 0.19 44.52 27.08
C PHE A 545 -0.40 45.72 27.84
N VAL A 546 -0.82 45.53 29.09
CA VAL A 546 -1.49 46.55 29.92
C VAL A 546 -0.67 46.87 31.18
N SER A 547 -0.47 48.16 31.50
CA SER A 547 0.25 48.58 32.71
C SER A 547 -0.25 49.89 33.31
N ASP A 548 -0.12 50.04 34.63
CA ASP A 548 -0.45 51.23 35.44
C ASP A 548 0.77 51.86 36.16
N GLY A 549 1.99 51.36 35.91
CA GLY A 549 3.21 51.71 36.66
C GLY A 549 4.46 51.95 35.83
N LEU A 550 5.60 52.09 36.53
CA LEU A 550 6.95 52.12 35.95
C LEU A 550 7.57 50.70 36.03
N PRO A 551 8.58 50.36 35.20
CA PRO A 551 9.36 49.14 35.42
C PRO A 551 10.20 49.25 36.71
N ASP A 552 10.30 48.18 37.49
CA ASP A 552 11.25 48.11 38.61
C ASP A 552 12.68 47.85 38.11
N GLU A 553 13.48 48.91 38.00
CA GLU A 553 14.90 48.80 37.62
C GLU A 553 15.81 48.24 38.75
N THR A 554 15.26 47.94 39.95
CA THR A 554 16.04 47.65 41.17
C THR A 554 15.77 46.33 41.89
N GLY A 555 14.62 45.68 41.69
CA GLY A 555 14.22 44.48 42.44
C GLY A 555 14.46 43.11 41.78
N GLY A 556 14.83 43.05 40.49
CA GLY A 556 15.05 41.79 39.78
C GLY A 556 16.47 41.22 39.95
N GLU A 557 16.59 39.89 40.12
CA GLU A 557 17.90 39.23 40.06
C GLU A 557 18.60 39.51 38.72
N ALA A 558 19.90 39.85 38.80
CA ALA A 558 20.78 40.10 37.65
C ALA A 558 20.41 41.25 36.67
N GLY A 559 19.54 42.20 37.05
CA GLY A 559 19.49 43.54 36.42
C GLY A 559 19.06 43.60 34.95
N ARG A 560 18.17 42.70 34.52
CA ARG A 560 17.65 42.56 33.14
C ARG A 560 16.29 43.24 32.88
N ASN A 561 15.90 44.21 33.72
CA ASN A 561 14.62 44.92 33.59
C ASN A 561 14.82 46.40 33.20
N THR A 562 15.87 46.70 32.41
CA THR A 562 16.07 48.06 31.88
C THR A 562 15.18 48.32 30.68
N ALA A 563 14.96 49.60 30.35
CA ALA A 563 14.12 50.00 29.21
C ALA A 563 14.55 49.38 27.87
N ASP A 564 15.82 49.04 27.69
CA ASP A 564 16.31 48.42 26.45
C ASP A 564 16.20 46.88 26.50
N ASP A 565 16.35 46.25 27.67
CA ASP A 565 16.11 44.80 27.86
C ASP A 565 14.62 44.43 27.71
N ILE A 566 13.72 45.34 28.11
CA ILE A 566 12.27 45.19 27.97
C ILE A 566 11.87 45.25 26.49
N VAL A 567 12.40 46.22 25.73
CA VAL A 567 12.17 46.32 24.28
C VAL A 567 12.80 45.12 23.54
N ALA A 568 13.96 44.64 23.98
CA ALA A 568 14.54 43.40 23.46
C ALA A 568 13.68 42.15 23.75
N GLY A 569 12.88 42.15 24.82
CA GLY A 569 11.90 41.10 25.10
C GLY A 569 10.72 41.11 24.11
N VAL A 570 10.22 42.28 23.74
CA VAL A 570 9.19 42.41 22.70
C VAL A 570 9.76 42.07 21.31
N GLN A 571 11.00 42.49 21.03
CA GLN A 571 11.68 42.09 19.80
C GLN A 571 11.86 40.57 19.73
N ALA A 572 12.23 39.90 20.84
CA ALA A 572 12.35 38.45 20.87
C ALA A 572 11.02 37.71 20.59
N LEU A 573 9.86 38.29 20.94
CA LEU A 573 8.55 37.74 20.55
C LEU A 573 8.26 37.93 19.05
N ALA A 574 8.61 39.09 18.48
CA ALA A 574 8.45 39.34 17.05
C ALA A 574 9.43 38.51 16.20
N ASP A 575 10.68 38.36 16.66
CA ASP A 575 11.71 37.53 16.05
C ASP A 575 11.35 36.03 16.15
N LEU A 576 10.66 35.61 17.23
CA LEU A 576 10.11 34.26 17.37
C LEU A 576 8.99 34.02 16.34
N ALA A 577 8.03 34.94 16.22
CA ALA A 577 6.98 34.85 15.20
C ALA A 577 7.54 34.83 13.77
N ALA A 578 8.62 35.58 13.49
CA ALA A 578 9.30 35.56 12.19
C ALA A 578 10.20 34.32 11.97
N LEU A 579 10.60 33.61 13.03
CA LEU A 579 11.37 32.36 12.93
C LEU A 579 10.47 31.18 12.53
N PHE A 580 9.21 31.19 12.98
CA PHE A 580 8.17 30.21 12.67
C PHE A 580 7.22 30.73 11.55
N ASP A 581 7.72 31.57 10.63
CA ASP A 581 6.99 32.17 9.47
C ASP A 581 5.50 32.53 9.68
N VAL A 582 5.18 33.12 10.84
CA VAL A 582 3.80 33.48 11.22
C VAL A 582 3.26 34.57 10.29
N GLY A 583 2.10 34.33 9.69
CA GLY A 583 1.52 35.18 8.64
C GLY A 583 1.24 36.65 9.00
N ASP A 584 1.07 36.99 10.28
CA ASP A 584 1.01 38.38 10.79
C ASP A 584 1.24 38.41 12.32
N PHE A 585 1.98 39.41 12.82
CA PHE A 585 2.23 39.59 14.26
C PHE A 585 2.14 41.06 14.66
N SER A 586 1.32 41.35 15.68
CA SER A 586 1.15 42.71 16.21
C SER A 586 1.17 42.79 17.74
N PHE A 587 1.95 43.72 18.28
CA PHE A 587 2.10 43.96 19.71
C PHE A 587 1.57 45.34 20.11
N HIS A 588 0.42 45.36 20.78
CA HIS A 588 -0.28 46.57 21.21
C HIS A 588 -0.04 46.87 22.68
N THR A 589 0.04 48.14 23.06
CA THR A 589 0.30 48.56 24.45
C THR A 589 -0.73 49.55 24.99
N VAL A 590 -1.15 49.35 26.23
CA VAL A 590 -2.18 50.16 26.90
C VAL A 590 -1.69 50.68 28.25
N TYR A 591 -1.70 52.00 28.43
CA TYR A 591 -1.36 52.64 29.72
C TYR A 591 -2.61 53.07 30.49
N LEU A 592 -2.71 52.62 31.75
CA LEU A 592 -3.80 52.98 32.68
C LEU A 592 -3.43 54.23 33.48
N SER A 593 -3.91 55.39 33.01
CA SER A 593 -3.47 56.70 33.50
C SER A 593 -4.29 57.25 34.68
N ASN A 594 -3.59 57.68 35.73
CA ASN A 594 -4.13 58.22 36.98
C ASN A 594 -4.06 59.78 36.95
N PRO A 595 -5.08 60.56 37.38
CA PRO A 595 -5.12 62.01 37.14
C PRO A 595 -3.98 62.86 37.73
N GLU A 596 -3.22 62.33 38.69
CA GLU A 596 -2.07 63.02 39.31
C GLU A 596 -0.71 62.71 38.63
N GLY A 597 -0.64 61.74 37.69
CA GLY A 597 0.60 61.16 37.18
C GLY A 597 1.19 61.76 35.88
N VAL A 598 0.45 62.64 35.18
CA VAL A 598 0.71 63.07 33.78
C VAL A 598 2.12 63.68 33.50
N LEU A 599 2.85 64.12 34.54
CA LEU A 599 4.23 64.63 34.41
C LEU A 599 5.30 63.70 35.01
N LEU A 600 4.92 62.68 35.77
CA LEU A 600 5.84 61.71 36.38
C LEU A 600 5.96 60.43 35.54
N ASP A 601 4.89 60.05 34.85
CA ASP A 601 4.79 58.77 34.15
C ASP A 601 5.18 58.85 32.66
N GLN A 602 5.72 60.00 32.21
CA GLN A 602 6.22 60.18 30.84
C GLN A 602 7.25 59.10 30.41
N PRO A 603 8.16 58.61 31.29
CA PRO A 603 9.05 57.50 30.94
C PRO A 603 8.30 56.18 30.66
N ALA A 604 7.26 55.85 31.44
CA ALA A 604 6.46 54.64 31.24
C ALA A 604 5.70 54.71 29.91
N GLN A 605 5.08 55.85 29.59
CA GLN A 605 4.37 56.05 28.33
C GLN A 605 5.32 56.02 27.12
N ALA A 606 6.51 56.61 27.24
CA ALA A 606 7.53 56.54 26.20
C ALA A 606 8.06 55.11 25.98
N LEU A 607 8.22 54.31 27.06
CA LEU A 607 8.61 52.91 26.98
C LEU A 607 7.52 52.06 26.33
N LEU A 608 6.25 52.20 26.75
CA LEU A 608 5.12 51.47 26.15
C LEU A 608 4.91 51.85 24.67
N THR A 609 5.18 53.11 24.30
CA THR A 609 5.18 53.52 22.87
C THR A 609 6.30 52.81 22.10
N ARG A 610 7.53 52.79 22.63
CA ARG A 610 8.67 52.04 22.03
C ARG A 610 8.39 50.54 21.90
N MET A 611 7.69 49.94 22.87
CA MET A 611 7.30 48.53 22.84
C MET A 611 6.30 48.24 21.71
N ALA A 612 5.28 49.08 21.54
CA ALA A 612 4.34 48.94 20.42
C ALA A 612 5.02 49.17 19.07
N GLU A 613 5.91 50.16 18.97
CA GLU A 613 6.70 50.41 17.75
C GLU A 613 7.64 49.24 17.40
N ALA A 614 8.19 48.54 18.40
CA ALA A 614 9.08 47.40 18.19
C ALA A 614 8.35 46.15 17.67
N GLY A 615 7.14 45.88 18.19
CA GLY A 615 6.30 44.76 17.73
C GLY A 615 5.21 45.15 16.74
N GLY A 616 5.38 46.23 15.96
CA GLY A 616 4.50 46.60 14.83
C GLY A 616 3.07 47.06 15.17
N GLY A 617 2.69 47.14 16.45
CA GLY A 617 1.32 47.45 16.87
C GLY A 617 1.06 48.92 17.23
N THR A 618 0.04 49.14 18.06
CA THR A 618 -0.46 50.49 18.41
C THR A 618 -0.50 50.74 19.93
N TYR A 619 -0.25 52.00 20.32
CA TYR A 619 -0.28 52.44 21.73
C TYR A 619 -1.50 53.31 22.05
N ARG A 620 -2.14 53.08 23.19
CA ARG A 620 -3.21 53.94 23.74
C ARG A 620 -3.07 54.17 25.25
N SER A 621 -3.28 55.42 25.69
CA SER A 621 -3.47 55.75 27.11
C SER A 621 -4.96 55.86 27.44
N VAL A 622 -5.40 55.21 28.51
CA VAL A 622 -6.79 55.23 29.00
C VAL A 622 -6.87 56.00 30.33
N PRO A 623 -7.69 57.05 30.46
CA PRO A 623 -7.91 57.76 31.72
C PRO A 623 -8.73 56.95 32.73
N GLN A 624 -8.42 57.11 34.01
CA GLN A 624 -9.19 56.52 35.12
C GLN A 624 -10.71 56.83 34.98
N GLY A 625 -11.51 55.77 34.80
CA GLY A 625 -12.97 55.85 34.70
C GLY A 625 -13.55 55.79 33.29
N GLU A 626 -12.70 55.70 32.25
CA GLU A 626 -13.12 55.31 30.90
C GLU A 626 -13.21 53.77 30.81
N THR A 627 -14.17 53.24 30.05
CA THR A 627 -14.25 51.80 29.75
C THR A 627 -13.19 51.41 28.73
N LEU A 628 -12.39 50.36 28.99
CA LEU A 628 -11.50 49.80 27.97
C LEU A 628 -12.33 49.31 26.78
N ASP A 629 -11.93 49.71 25.59
CA ASP A 629 -12.57 49.36 24.32
C ASP A 629 -11.50 49.27 23.22
N PHE A 630 -11.45 48.12 22.54
CA PHE A 630 -10.36 47.69 21.66
C PHE A 630 -10.55 48.06 20.18
N LEU A 631 -11.61 48.81 19.82
CA LEU A 631 -11.95 49.29 18.46
C LEU A 631 -10.89 50.14 17.70
N HIS A 632 -9.65 50.17 18.14
CA HIS A 632 -8.51 50.88 17.53
C HIS A 632 -7.38 49.94 17.07
N ILE A 633 -7.61 48.62 17.21
CA ILE A 633 -6.80 47.55 16.65
C ILE A 633 -7.51 47.13 15.35
N ASP A 634 -6.79 47.14 14.22
CA ASP A 634 -7.37 46.80 12.92
C ASP A 634 -7.24 45.30 12.67
N LEU A 635 -8.37 44.59 12.76
CA LEU A 635 -8.47 43.15 12.54
C LEU A 635 -9.05 42.81 11.15
N THR A 636 -9.08 43.77 10.21
CA THR A 636 -9.74 43.56 8.90
C THR A 636 -8.88 42.87 7.84
N SER A 637 -7.58 42.66 8.09
CA SER A 637 -6.66 41.96 7.17
C SER A 637 -6.87 40.43 7.12
N LEU A 638 -7.79 39.89 7.94
CA LEU A 638 -7.93 38.47 8.31
C LEU A 638 -8.88 37.63 7.43
N GLN A 639 -9.37 38.10 6.27
CA GLN A 639 -10.45 37.41 5.52
C GLN A 639 -10.13 37.21 4.02
N ARG A 640 -10.20 35.95 3.55
CA ARG A 640 -10.17 35.51 2.14
C ARG A 640 -11.50 34.82 1.77
N LEU A 641 -11.85 34.78 0.48
CA LEU A 641 -13.07 34.16 -0.03
C LEU A 641 -12.75 32.92 -0.90
N TYR A 642 -13.32 31.79 -0.52
CA TYR A 642 -13.21 30.50 -1.23
C TYR A 642 -14.50 30.14 -1.98
N ARG A 643 -14.39 29.23 -2.95
CA ARG A 643 -15.51 28.66 -3.71
C ARG A 643 -15.32 27.16 -3.88
N LEU A 644 -16.42 26.43 -3.77
CA LEU A 644 -16.49 25.02 -4.14
C LEU A 644 -16.25 24.87 -5.65
N ARG A 645 -15.25 24.08 -6.03
CA ARG A 645 -14.84 23.75 -7.42
C ARG A 645 -15.34 22.35 -7.80
N SER A 646 -15.08 21.34 -6.97
CA SER A 646 -15.48 19.95 -7.19
C SER A 646 -16.44 19.43 -6.11
N LEU A 647 -17.22 18.41 -6.46
CA LEU A 647 -18.04 17.62 -5.54
C LEU A 647 -18.12 16.19 -6.08
N VAL A 648 -17.38 15.27 -5.47
CA VAL A 648 -17.32 13.85 -5.82
C VAL A 648 -18.10 13.05 -4.77
N ALA A 649 -18.69 11.91 -5.17
CA ALA A 649 -19.51 11.08 -4.30
C ALA A 649 -19.20 9.60 -4.51
N LEU A 650 -18.56 8.97 -3.51
CA LEU A 650 -18.18 7.55 -3.51
C LEU A 650 -19.13 6.74 -2.61
N ASN A 651 -19.38 5.48 -2.94
CA ASN A 651 -20.30 4.60 -2.22
C ASN A 651 -19.70 3.20 -2.05
N LEU A 652 -19.24 2.91 -0.84
CA LEU A 652 -18.56 1.70 -0.40
C LEU A 652 -19.62 0.68 0.07
N ASN A 653 -19.87 -0.37 -0.71
CA ASN A 653 -21.02 -1.26 -0.51
C ASN A 653 -20.68 -2.49 0.37
N GLN A 654 -20.71 -2.34 1.70
CA GLN A 654 -20.13 -3.34 2.60
C GLN A 654 -20.98 -4.58 2.94
N ALA A 655 -20.35 -5.77 2.96
CA ALA A 655 -20.76 -6.95 3.75
C ALA A 655 -19.95 -7.02 5.07
N THR A 656 -20.34 -7.93 5.99
CA THR A 656 -19.81 -7.94 7.39
C THR A 656 -19.78 -9.34 8.02
N SER A 657 -19.67 -10.39 7.19
CA SER A 657 -19.32 -11.76 7.60
C SER A 657 -19.27 -12.67 6.36
N ALA A 658 -18.34 -13.64 6.34
CA ALA A 658 -18.24 -14.65 5.28
C ALA A 658 -19.58 -15.36 4.99
N GLY A 659 -20.45 -15.55 6.00
CA GLY A 659 -21.80 -16.11 5.84
C GLY A 659 -22.85 -15.20 5.15
N GLN A 660 -22.45 -14.01 4.69
CA GLN A 660 -23.22 -13.12 3.82
C GLN A 660 -22.65 -13.04 2.40
N ILE A 661 -21.38 -13.36 2.20
CA ILE A 661 -20.75 -13.45 0.89
C ILE A 661 -21.37 -14.67 0.17
N PRO A 662 -21.65 -14.62 -1.15
CA PRO A 662 -22.34 -15.71 -1.83
C PRO A 662 -21.53 -17.01 -1.80
N ALA A 663 -21.99 -17.99 -1.02
CA ALA A 663 -21.44 -19.35 -1.02
C ALA A 663 -21.82 -20.12 -2.31
N THR A 664 -21.34 -19.65 -3.46
CA THR A 664 -21.24 -20.42 -4.70
C THR A 664 -19.97 -21.27 -4.62
N PRO A 665 -20.04 -22.59 -4.87
CA PRO A 665 -18.83 -23.37 -5.07
C PRO A 665 -18.12 -22.83 -6.32
N VAL A 666 -16.89 -22.37 -6.14
CA VAL A 666 -16.02 -21.94 -7.23
C VAL A 666 -15.73 -23.17 -8.10
N PRO A 667 -16.15 -23.22 -9.38
CA PRO A 667 -15.59 -24.16 -10.34
C PRO A 667 -14.12 -23.81 -10.55
N ALA A 668 -13.29 -24.78 -10.93
CA ALA A 668 -11.88 -24.53 -11.22
C ALA A 668 -11.69 -23.35 -12.20
N LEU A 669 -10.61 -22.59 -11.99
CA LEU A 669 -10.11 -21.63 -12.97
C LEU A 669 -9.59 -22.39 -14.19
N ASP A 670 -10.46 -22.61 -15.17
CA ASP A 670 -10.08 -22.70 -16.58
C ASP A 670 -11.26 -22.21 -17.43
N ASP A 671 -10.97 -21.30 -18.34
CA ASP A 671 -11.78 -20.81 -19.48
C ASP A 671 -13.33 -20.81 -19.38
N GLY A 672 -13.91 -19.58 -19.36
CA GLY A 672 -15.16 -19.33 -20.10
C GLY A 672 -16.49 -19.21 -19.33
N ALA A 673 -16.48 -19.00 -18.01
CA ALA A 673 -17.69 -18.64 -17.25
C ALA A 673 -17.73 -17.17 -16.76
N PHE A 674 -16.57 -16.50 -16.70
CA PHE A 674 -16.46 -15.04 -16.75
C PHE A 674 -16.15 -14.63 -18.19
N LYS A 675 -16.58 -13.44 -18.57
CA LYS A 675 -16.25 -12.86 -19.87
C LYS A 675 -15.65 -11.48 -19.69
N ASP A 676 -14.44 -11.49 -19.16
CA ASP A 676 -13.44 -10.46 -19.42
C ASP A 676 -13.40 -10.21 -20.95
N LEU A 677 -13.63 -8.97 -21.36
CA LEU A 677 -13.85 -8.57 -22.76
C LEU A 677 -12.64 -7.85 -23.36
N ASP A 678 -11.70 -7.47 -22.52
CA ASP A 678 -10.55 -6.60 -22.73
C ASP A 678 -9.23 -7.22 -22.24
N LEU A 679 -9.29 -8.35 -21.53
CA LEU A 679 -8.20 -9.24 -21.12
C LEU A 679 -7.24 -8.63 -20.09
N ASP A 680 -7.75 -7.79 -19.19
CA ASP A 680 -6.96 -7.16 -18.12
C ASP A 680 -6.95 -7.95 -16.79
N GLY A 681 -7.83 -8.95 -16.66
CA GLY A 681 -7.94 -9.82 -15.49
C GLY A 681 -8.96 -9.38 -14.43
N GLU A 682 -9.62 -8.23 -14.62
CA GLU A 682 -10.60 -7.67 -13.69
C GLU A 682 -12.08 -7.79 -14.19
N PRO A 683 -13.08 -7.62 -13.31
CA PRO A 683 -14.48 -7.90 -13.68
C PRO A 683 -15.17 -6.71 -14.38
N SER A 684 -15.40 -6.82 -15.69
CA SER A 684 -15.98 -5.74 -16.50
C SER A 684 -17.45 -5.37 -16.21
N CYS A 685 -17.73 -4.07 -16.17
CA CYS A 685 -18.98 -3.36 -16.48
C CYS A 685 -20.27 -3.73 -15.70
N GLY A 686 -20.46 -3.09 -14.55
CA GLY A 686 -21.79 -2.89 -13.95
C GLY A 686 -22.33 -4.03 -13.09
N ASP A 687 -21.54 -5.08 -12.85
CA ASP A 687 -21.78 -5.98 -11.73
C ASP A 687 -21.47 -5.25 -10.41
N LEU A 688 -22.45 -5.26 -9.49
CA LEU A 688 -22.28 -4.69 -8.15
C LEU A 688 -21.48 -5.68 -7.31
N LEU A 689 -20.16 -5.68 -7.52
CA LEU A 689 -19.25 -6.37 -6.64
C LEU A 689 -19.37 -5.80 -5.23
N ILE A 690 -19.25 -6.71 -4.28
CA ILE A 690 -19.14 -6.37 -2.87
C ILE A 690 -17.64 -6.14 -2.65
N ASP A 691 -17.36 -5.09 -1.90
CA ASP A 691 -16.06 -4.49 -1.61
C ASP A 691 -16.31 -3.95 -0.19
N SER A 692 -15.85 -4.74 0.79
CA SER A 692 -16.45 -4.80 2.14
C SER A 692 -15.65 -4.07 3.20
N ASP A 693 -14.35 -4.20 3.12
CA ASP A 693 -13.36 -3.44 3.86
C ASP A 693 -13.34 -1.97 3.34
N GLY A 694 -13.28 -1.77 2.02
CA GLY A 694 -13.22 -0.48 1.36
C GLY A 694 -11.95 -0.16 0.57
N ASP A 695 -11.02 -1.07 0.25
CA ASP A 695 -9.80 -0.79 -0.52
C ASP A 695 -10.06 -0.57 -2.04
N GLY A 696 -11.07 -1.23 -2.59
CA GLY A 696 -11.40 -1.24 -4.02
C GLY A 696 -11.09 -2.55 -4.74
N LEU A 697 -10.51 -3.54 -4.08
CA LEU A 697 -10.61 -4.94 -4.47
C LEU A 697 -12.02 -5.45 -4.10
N ALA A 698 -12.40 -6.62 -4.60
CA ALA A 698 -13.73 -7.17 -4.39
C ALA A 698 -13.70 -8.44 -3.54
N ASP A 699 -14.72 -8.65 -2.69
CA ASP A 699 -14.89 -9.79 -1.78
C ASP A 699 -14.60 -11.16 -2.44
N LEU A 700 -14.87 -11.26 -3.75
CA LEU A 700 -14.70 -12.46 -4.58
C LEU A 700 -13.30 -12.61 -5.17
N VAL A 701 -12.59 -11.50 -5.38
CA VAL A 701 -11.19 -11.46 -5.81
C VAL A 701 -10.28 -11.69 -4.61
N GLU A 702 -10.57 -11.07 -3.47
CA GLU A 702 -9.86 -11.28 -2.20
C GLU A 702 -9.88 -12.75 -1.78
N GLN A 703 -11.06 -13.38 -1.76
CA GLN A 703 -11.20 -14.84 -1.53
C GLN A 703 -10.47 -15.74 -2.53
N ARG A 704 -10.12 -15.22 -3.72
CA ARG A 704 -9.38 -15.95 -4.75
C ARG A 704 -7.87 -15.81 -4.57
N ILE A 705 -7.38 -14.64 -4.15
CA ILE A 705 -5.95 -14.41 -3.92
C ILE A 705 -5.50 -14.86 -2.51
N GLY A 706 -6.43 -14.94 -1.55
CA GLY A 706 -6.19 -15.43 -0.19
C GLY A 706 -6.31 -14.36 0.89
N THR A 707 -6.59 -13.12 0.50
CA THR A 707 -6.74 -11.98 1.41
C THR A 707 -8.07 -11.98 2.18
N ASP A 708 -8.17 -11.20 3.27
CA ASP A 708 -9.38 -11.12 4.10
C ASP A 708 -10.34 -10.04 3.57
N PRO A 709 -11.54 -10.39 3.06
CA PRO A 709 -12.57 -9.46 2.56
C PRO A 709 -13.12 -8.42 3.55
N LEU A 710 -12.48 -8.24 4.71
CA LEU A 710 -12.88 -7.32 5.77
C LEU A 710 -11.69 -6.49 6.28
N ALA A 711 -10.50 -6.64 5.69
CA ALA A 711 -9.30 -5.90 6.00
C ALA A 711 -8.69 -5.31 4.72
N THR A 712 -8.47 -4.00 4.72
CA THR A 712 -7.88 -3.22 3.60
C THR A 712 -6.41 -3.54 3.37
N ASP A 713 -5.78 -4.12 4.38
CA ASP A 713 -4.39 -4.58 4.46
C ASP A 713 -4.47 -5.93 5.21
N THR A 714 -4.19 -7.02 4.52
CA THR A 714 -4.37 -8.38 5.03
C THR A 714 -3.26 -8.80 5.97
N ASP A 715 -2.00 -8.60 5.58
CA ASP A 715 -0.84 -9.13 6.29
C ASP A 715 -0.26 -8.20 7.37
N GLY A 716 -0.65 -6.92 7.33
CA GLY A 716 -0.43 -5.91 8.37
C GLY A 716 0.71 -4.93 8.08
N ASP A 717 1.28 -4.92 6.88
CA ASP A 717 2.51 -4.20 6.59
C ASP A 717 2.33 -2.71 6.19
N GLY A 718 1.08 -2.28 6.03
CA GLY A 718 0.69 -0.88 5.85
C GLY A 718 0.52 -0.43 4.40
N VAL A 719 0.60 -1.33 3.43
CA VAL A 719 0.14 -1.12 2.05
C VAL A 719 -1.18 -1.88 1.85
N GLY A 720 -2.13 -1.31 1.10
CA GLY A 720 -3.42 -1.98 0.90
C GLY A 720 -3.41 -3.06 -0.20
N ASP A 721 -4.17 -4.14 0.01
CA ASP A 721 -4.23 -5.34 -0.83
C ASP A 721 -4.40 -5.03 -2.33
N ARG A 722 -5.30 -4.08 -2.68
CA ARG A 722 -5.48 -3.59 -4.07
C ARG A 722 -4.20 -3.03 -4.69
N LEU A 723 -3.40 -2.26 -3.94
CA LEU A 723 -2.22 -1.61 -4.49
C LEU A 723 -1.12 -2.63 -4.77
N GLU A 724 -0.84 -3.50 -3.80
CA GLU A 724 0.11 -4.60 -3.95
C GLU A 724 -0.31 -5.55 -5.08
N TRP A 725 -1.59 -5.93 -5.13
CA TRP A 725 -2.10 -6.77 -6.21
C TRP A 725 -1.91 -6.14 -7.59
N ARG A 726 -2.10 -4.81 -7.74
CA ARG A 726 -1.77 -4.07 -8.98
C ARG A 726 -0.26 -4.01 -9.22
N ALA A 727 0.54 -3.88 -8.16
CA ALA A 727 1.98 -3.71 -8.18
C ALA A 727 2.77 -5.03 -8.17
N ARG A 728 2.12 -6.20 -8.14
CA ARG A 728 2.70 -7.56 -8.02
C ARG A 728 3.91 -7.85 -8.93
N THR A 729 3.98 -7.25 -10.11
CA THR A 729 5.13 -7.39 -11.03
C THR A 729 6.41 -6.67 -10.54
N SER A 730 6.28 -5.79 -9.56
CA SER A 730 7.36 -5.08 -8.86
C SER A 730 7.86 -5.84 -7.62
N GLY A 731 7.15 -6.90 -7.19
CA GLY A 731 7.49 -7.72 -6.02
C GLY A 731 6.85 -7.26 -4.72
N LEU A 732 5.58 -6.84 -4.76
CA LEU A 732 4.69 -6.74 -3.60
C LEU A 732 3.66 -7.89 -3.67
N ASP A 733 3.29 -8.48 -2.54
CA ASP A 733 2.37 -9.63 -2.44
C ASP A 733 1.52 -9.48 -1.15
N PRO A 734 0.18 -9.33 -1.24
CA PRO A 734 -0.75 -9.10 -0.10
C PRO A 734 -0.81 -10.13 1.04
N LEU A 735 0.17 -11.04 1.10
CA LEU A 735 0.31 -12.16 2.03
C LEU A 735 1.75 -12.31 2.56
N ASP A 736 2.72 -11.51 2.12
CA ASP A 736 4.11 -11.50 2.61
C ASP A 736 4.46 -10.14 3.26
N PRO A 737 4.27 -9.98 4.59
CA PRO A 737 4.46 -8.73 5.32
C PRO A 737 5.95 -8.38 5.53
N THR A 738 6.81 -8.82 4.61
CA THR A 738 8.25 -8.59 4.59
C THR A 738 8.78 -8.07 3.26
N ASP A 739 7.92 -7.92 2.24
CA ASP A 739 8.32 -7.40 0.93
C ASP A 739 8.16 -5.88 0.76
N THR A 740 7.33 -5.24 1.60
CA THR A 740 7.26 -3.78 1.65
C THR A 740 8.55 -3.14 2.14
N GLY A 741 9.13 -2.37 1.22
CA GLY A 741 10.18 -1.41 1.49
C GLY A 741 9.89 -0.12 0.76
N CYS A 742 9.07 0.76 1.35
CA CYS A 742 8.84 2.10 0.83
C CYS A 742 10.15 2.90 0.81
N PHE A 743 10.81 2.90 -0.35
CA PHE A 743 12.13 3.47 -0.54
C PHE A 743 12.07 5.00 -0.60
N VAL A 744 12.79 5.68 0.29
CA VAL A 744 12.83 7.14 0.33
C VAL A 744 13.97 7.66 -0.56
N PRO A 745 13.70 8.24 -1.75
CA PRO A 745 14.76 8.88 -2.52
C PRO A 745 15.32 10.08 -1.75
N ASP A 746 16.61 10.34 -1.95
CA ASP A 746 17.50 11.39 -1.38
C ASP A 746 17.03 12.87 -1.61
N ARG A 747 15.75 13.07 -1.99
CA ARG A 747 15.05 14.32 -2.32
C ARG A 747 13.52 14.29 -2.04
N ALA A 748 13.04 13.50 -1.08
CA ALA A 748 11.64 13.58 -0.67
C ALA A 748 11.23 15.04 -0.31
N GLU A 749 10.00 15.42 -0.67
CA GLU A 749 9.39 16.70 -0.27
C GLU A 749 9.20 16.72 1.27
N PRO A 750 9.07 17.89 1.91
CA PRO A 750 8.92 17.98 3.36
C PRO A 750 7.53 17.49 3.81
N GLY A 751 7.44 16.19 4.12
CA GLY A 751 6.22 15.52 4.58
C GLY A 751 6.40 14.00 4.75
N ALA A 752 7.22 13.39 3.88
CA ALA A 752 7.43 11.94 3.79
C ALA A 752 7.73 11.20 5.10
N CYS A 753 7.40 9.91 5.09
CA CYS A 753 7.71 8.91 6.10
C CYS A 753 9.12 9.06 6.73
N GLU A 754 9.23 8.80 8.03
CA GLU A 754 10.48 9.00 8.76
C GLU A 754 11.38 7.75 8.67
N ASP A 755 12.42 7.81 7.84
CA ASP A 755 13.57 6.91 7.89
C ASP A 755 14.49 7.34 9.08
N ALA A 756 14.20 6.84 10.28
CA ALA A 756 14.88 7.25 11.52
C ALA A 756 16.19 6.46 11.77
N ASP A 757 16.32 5.30 11.13
CA ASP A 757 17.47 4.39 11.17
C ASP A 757 18.53 4.72 10.08
N ALA A 758 18.10 5.34 8.97
CA ALA A 758 18.86 5.78 7.80
C ALA A 758 19.37 4.66 6.88
N ASP A 759 18.61 3.57 6.72
CA ASP A 759 18.90 2.50 5.76
C ASP A 759 18.37 2.76 4.33
N GLY A 760 17.44 3.70 4.17
CA GLY A 760 16.81 4.11 2.91
C GLY A 760 15.35 3.69 2.74
N PHE A 761 14.75 3.06 3.75
CA PHE A 761 13.33 2.68 3.78
C PHE A 761 12.57 3.47 4.87
N CYS A 762 11.25 3.61 4.73
CA CYS A 762 10.41 4.14 5.80
C CYS A 762 10.44 3.21 7.02
N ASP A 763 10.65 3.73 8.23
CA ASP A 763 10.35 2.95 9.44
C ASP A 763 8.82 2.78 9.55
N CYS A 764 8.33 1.53 9.55
CA CYS A 764 6.95 1.19 9.89
C CYS A 764 6.70 1.52 11.38
N PRO A 765 5.78 2.45 11.71
CA PRO A 765 5.46 2.78 13.09
C PRO A 765 4.15 2.10 13.51
N ASP A 766 4.21 1.12 14.41
CA ASP A 766 3.02 0.62 15.13
C ASP A 766 2.67 1.63 16.26
N VAL A 767 1.72 2.52 16.01
CA VAL A 767 1.40 3.67 16.89
C VAL A 767 0.40 3.29 17.97
N ASP A 768 -0.55 2.39 17.68
CA ASP A 768 -1.58 1.95 18.64
C ASP A 768 -1.32 0.60 19.33
N ALA A 769 -0.24 -0.09 18.93
CA ALA A 769 0.26 -1.36 19.46
C ALA A 769 -0.62 -2.58 19.13
N ASP A 770 -1.29 -2.57 17.98
CA ASP A 770 -2.07 -3.72 17.47
C ASP A 770 -1.24 -4.71 16.62
N GLY A 771 -0.02 -4.31 16.22
CA GLY A 771 0.92 -5.13 15.45
C GLY A 771 0.92 -4.86 13.94
N ARG A 772 0.21 -3.83 13.46
CA ARG A 772 0.21 -3.36 12.07
C ARG A 772 1.05 -2.10 11.88
N CYS A 773 1.35 -1.76 10.63
CA CYS A 773 2.06 -0.53 10.29
C CYS A 773 1.12 0.67 10.09
N ASP A 774 1.17 1.64 11.01
CA ASP A 774 0.45 2.92 10.88
C ASP A 774 1.28 3.94 10.08
N TYR A 775 1.43 3.75 8.77
CA TYR A 775 1.98 4.83 7.93
C TYR A 775 1.07 6.07 7.99
N PRO A 776 1.64 7.29 8.10
CA PRO A 776 0.84 8.51 8.10
C PRO A 776 0.12 8.69 6.75
N ASP A 777 -1.07 9.28 6.81
CA ASP A 777 -1.81 9.85 5.67
C ASP A 777 -1.78 11.38 5.89
N THR A 778 -0.84 12.05 5.21
CA THR A 778 -0.48 13.44 5.52
C THR A 778 -1.50 14.46 5.01
N ASP A 779 -2.21 14.19 3.91
CA ASP A 779 -3.26 15.08 3.39
C ASP A 779 -4.70 14.65 3.73
N GLY A 780 -4.89 13.39 4.09
CA GLY A 780 -6.10 12.78 4.61
C GLY A 780 -7.07 12.24 3.56
N ASP A 781 -6.62 11.99 2.34
CA ASP A 781 -7.48 11.46 1.26
C ASP A 781 -7.85 9.98 1.43
N GLY A 782 -7.02 9.25 2.18
CA GLY A 782 -7.18 7.85 2.54
C GLY A 782 -6.23 6.89 1.82
N LEU A 783 -5.25 7.40 1.06
CA LEU A 783 -3.98 6.72 0.79
C LEU A 783 -2.95 7.08 1.86
N THR A 784 -2.06 6.15 2.21
CA THR A 784 -0.91 6.46 3.10
C THR A 784 0.25 7.08 2.32
N ASP A 785 1.10 7.83 3.02
CA ASP A 785 2.32 8.43 2.48
C ASP A 785 3.26 7.39 1.81
N CYS A 786 3.14 6.11 2.18
CA CYS A 786 3.88 4.98 1.61
C CYS A 786 3.24 4.49 0.30
N GLU A 787 1.92 4.30 0.26
CA GLU A 787 1.17 3.97 -0.96
C GLU A 787 1.38 5.03 -2.05
N GLU A 788 1.41 6.30 -1.66
CA GLU A 788 1.68 7.42 -2.57
C GLU A 788 3.11 7.43 -3.13
N ILE A 789 4.11 6.95 -2.38
CA ILE A 789 5.48 6.77 -2.89
C ILE A 789 5.48 5.73 -4.02
N PHE A 790 4.73 4.64 -3.88
CA PHE A 790 4.61 3.62 -4.92
C PHE A 790 3.86 4.12 -6.16
N LEU A 791 2.80 4.91 -5.96
CA LEU A 791 2.03 5.52 -7.05
C LEU A 791 2.75 6.70 -7.72
N GLY A 792 3.69 7.33 -7.01
CA GLY A 792 4.35 8.57 -7.43
C GLY A 792 3.47 9.82 -7.27
N SER A 793 2.40 9.73 -6.50
CA SER A 793 1.51 10.83 -6.11
C SER A 793 2.14 11.70 -5.01
N SER A 794 1.38 12.69 -4.53
CA SER A 794 1.88 13.78 -3.70
C SER A 794 1.25 13.80 -2.32
N GLN A 795 1.99 13.27 -1.33
CA GLN A 795 1.75 13.20 0.13
C GLN A 795 1.13 14.42 0.84
N VAL A 796 1.04 15.56 0.18
CA VAL A 796 0.52 16.82 0.72
C VAL A 796 -0.63 17.41 -0.12
N LEU A 797 -1.14 16.66 -1.11
CA LEU A 797 -2.11 17.08 -2.14
C LEU A 797 -3.03 15.93 -2.59
N ALA A 798 -4.18 15.81 -1.91
CA ALA A 798 -5.32 14.93 -2.19
C ALA A 798 -6.04 15.16 -3.56
N ASP A 799 -5.30 15.53 -4.60
CA ASP A 799 -5.68 15.84 -6.00
C ASP A 799 -4.34 16.21 -6.69
N SER A 800 -3.47 15.19 -6.86
CA SER A 800 -2.05 15.35 -7.25
C SER A 800 -1.85 16.00 -8.61
N ASP A 801 -2.68 15.65 -9.60
CA ASP A 801 -2.65 16.19 -10.96
C ASP A 801 -3.47 17.50 -11.14
N ALA A 802 -4.32 17.82 -10.16
CA ALA A 802 -5.25 18.95 -10.10
C ALA A 802 -6.45 18.93 -11.09
N ASP A 803 -6.87 17.75 -11.59
CA ASP A 803 -8.14 17.51 -12.31
C ASP A 803 -9.33 18.01 -11.48
N GLY A 804 -9.34 17.69 -10.18
CA GLY A 804 -10.48 17.84 -9.28
C GLY A 804 -11.21 16.54 -8.91
N VAL A 805 -10.50 15.41 -8.86
CA VAL A 805 -10.86 14.14 -8.21
C VAL A 805 -9.71 13.80 -7.24
N PRO A 806 -9.96 13.24 -6.03
CA PRO A 806 -8.89 12.79 -5.15
C PRO A 806 -8.26 11.47 -5.59
N ASP A 807 -6.96 11.34 -5.33
CA ASP A 807 -6.08 10.23 -5.70
C ASP A 807 -6.66 8.85 -5.29
N LEU A 808 -7.18 8.70 -4.07
CA LEU A 808 -7.86 7.47 -3.62
C LEU A 808 -9.05 7.09 -4.51
N VAL A 809 -9.84 8.10 -4.94
CA VAL A 809 -11.04 7.86 -5.76
C VAL A 809 -10.65 7.42 -7.16
N GLU A 810 -9.54 7.93 -7.69
CA GLU A 810 -8.96 7.51 -8.96
C GLU A 810 -8.39 6.10 -8.90
N LEU A 811 -7.57 5.81 -7.87
CA LEU A 811 -7.00 4.49 -7.67
C LEU A 811 -8.09 3.40 -7.59
N ARG A 812 -9.18 3.69 -6.88
CA ARG A 812 -10.32 2.77 -6.77
C ARG A 812 -11.06 2.55 -8.08
N LEU A 813 -11.27 3.61 -8.87
CA LEU A 813 -12.05 3.56 -10.11
C LEU A 813 -11.19 3.35 -11.36
N GLY A 814 -9.89 3.11 -11.20
CA GLY A 814 -8.96 2.67 -12.26
C GLY A 814 -8.25 3.78 -13.03
N THR A 815 -8.50 5.05 -12.73
CA THR A 815 -7.79 6.19 -13.34
C THR A 815 -6.45 6.48 -12.64
N SER A 816 -5.68 7.44 -13.18
CA SER A 816 -4.29 7.69 -12.78
C SER A 816 -4.12 8.97 -11.94
N PRO A 817 -3.83 8.85 -10.62
CA PRO A 817 -3.64 10.01 -9.72
C PRO A 817 -2.60 11.06 -10.17
N VAL A 818 -1.66 10.66 -11.02
CA VAL A 818 -0.49 11.47 -11.39
C VAL A 818 -0.58 12.13 -12.77
N ASP A 819 -1.64 11.89 -13.55
CA ASP A 819 -1.57 12.03 -15.02
C ASP A 819 -2.82 12.57 -15.74
N ASP A 820 -3.38 13.76 -15.38
CA ASP A 820 -4.49 14.52 -16.03
C ASP A 820 -5.27 13.72 -17.09
N ASP A 821 -6.00 12.71 -16.61
CA ASP A 821 -6.79 11.78 -17.43
C ASP A 821 -8.29 12.07 -17.41
N GLY A 822 -8.77 12.89 -16.47
CA GLY A 822 -10.15 13.34 -16.42
C GLY A 822 -10.74 13.98 -17.70
N PRO A 823 -9.93 14.58 -18.60
CA PRO A 823 -10.35 15.01 -19.96
C PRO A 823 -10.18 13.94 -21.05
N ARG A 824 -9.48 12.83 -20.77
CA ARG A 824 -9.40 11.63 -21.61
C ARG A 824 -10.69 10.82 -21.46
N ASP A 825 -10.78 9.77 -22.25
CA ASP A 825 -11.94 8.92 -22.53
C ASP A 825 -11.26 7.58 -22.82
N LEU A 826 -11.23 6.67 -21.82
CA LEU A 826 -10.43 5.44 -21.86
C LEU A 826 -11.15 4.31 -22.60
N ASP A 827 -12.45 4.19 -22.40
CA ASP A 827 -13.33 3.16 -22.97
C ASP A 827 -13.87 3.49 -24.38
N TRP A 828 -13.72 4.76 -24.79
CA TRP A 828 -14.16 5.34 -26.07
C TRP A 828 -15.69 5.45 -26.23
N ASP A 829 -16.46 5.55 -25.13
CA ASP A 829 -17.93 5.74 -25.17
C ASP A 829 -18.34 7.17 -25.60
N GLY A 830 -17.42 8.13 -25.47
CA GLY A 830 -17.64 9.56 -25.74
C GLY A 830 -17.91 10.41 -24.50
N THR A 831 -17.78 9.83 -23.32
CA THR A 831 -17.76 10.49 -22.01
C THR A 831 -16.32 10.60 -21.52
N PRO A 832 -15.88 11.76 -20.98
CA PRO A 832 -14.57 11.83 -20.36
C PRO A 832 -14.53 11.21 -18.96
N ASN A 833 -13.45 10.51 -18.61
CA ASN A 833 -13.22 9.80 -17.34
C ASN A 833 -13.70 10.62 -16.11
N GLY A 834 -13.22 11.85 -15.97
CA GLY A 834 -13.53 12.68 -14.81
C GLY A 834 -15.02 13.07 -14.74
N VAL A 835 -15.74 13.06 -15.86
CA VAL A 835 -17.20 13.23 -15.89
C VAL A 835 -17.92 11.97 -15.41
N GLU A 836 -17.32 10.79 -15.52
CA GLU A 836 -17.84 9.52 -15.03
C GLU A 836 -17.59 9.35 -13.55
N LEU A 837 -16.34 9.54 -13.09
CA LEU A 837 -15.95 9.58 -11.68
C LEU A 837 -16.89 10.51 -10.87
N ARG A 838 -17.13 11.73 -11.37
CA ARG A 838 -18.04 12.71 -10.73
C ARG A 838 -19.53 12.38 -10.83
N THR A 839 -19.92 11.40 -11.64
CA THR A 839 -21.32 10.94 -11.76
C THR A 839 -21.54 9.49 -11.36
N GLY A 840 -20.53 8.74 -10.92
CA GLY A 840 -20.61 7.30 -10.65
C GLY A 840 -20.96 6.51 -11.92
N GLY A 841 -20.30 6.82 -13.03
CA GLY A 841 -20.08 5.90 -14.15
C GLY A 841 -18.71 5.22 -14.00
N ASP A 842 -18.44 4.23 -14.84
CA ASP A 842 -17.24 3.40 -14.81
C ASP A 842 -16.30 3.79 -15.96
N PRO A 843 -15.12 4.41 -15.70
CA PRO A 843 -14.28 5.00 -16.74
C PRO A 843 -13.54 3.96 -17.60
N LEU A 844 -13.63 2.67 -17.27
CA LEU A 844 -12.98 1.59 -18.01
C LEU A 844 -13.93 0.86 -18.98
N CYS A 845 -15.22 1.24 -19.04
CA CYS A 845 -16.29 0.37 -19.53
C CYS A 845 -17.43 1.12 -20.24
N ASP A 846 -17.74 0.81 -21.52
CA ASP A 846 -18.82 1.45 -22.34
C ASP A 846 -20.19 1.45 -21.63
N ASP A 847 -20.37 2.50 -20.82
CA ASP A 847 -21.42 2.69 -19.82
C ASP A 847 -22.47 3.69 -20.32
N ALA A 848 -22.16 4.55 -21.30
CA ALA A 848 -23.00 5.65 -21.82
C ALA A 848 -24.48 5.29 -22.03
N ALA A 849 -24.76 4.07 -22.50
CA ALA A 849 -26.12 3.57 -22.70
C ALA A 849 -26.83 3.23 -21.37
N SER A 850 -26.09 2.66 -20.43
CA SER A 850 -26.51 2.19 -19.10
C SER A 850 -26.53 3.29 -18.04
N ARG A 851 -25.68 4.32 -18.17
CA ARG A 851 -25.53 5.50 -17.31
C ARG A 851 -26.82 6.18 -16.87
N SER A 852 -27.85 6.11 -17.71
CA SER A 852 -29.17 6.67 -17.37
C SER A 852 -29.91 5.90 -16.26
N GLU A 853 -29.53 4.64 -16.02
CA GLU A 853 -30.10 3.74 -15.01
C GLU A 853 -29.20 3.62 -13.76
N SER A 854 -27.88 3.58 -13.91
CA SER A 854 -26.87 3.45 -12.83
C SER A 854 -26.41 4.77 -12.18
N ALA A 855 -26.11 5.81 -12.98
CA ALA A 855 -25.36 6.97 -12.50
C ALA A 855 -26.07 7.84 -11.44
N LEU A 856 -25.27 8.52 -10.62
CA LEU A 856 -25.69 9.46 -9.59
C LEU A 856 -26.37 10.72 -10.17
N ASP A 857 -27.45 11.18 -9.53
CA ASP A 857 -28.10 12.48 -9.76
C ASP A 857 -27.49 13.52 -8.80
N VAL A 858 -26.31 14.04 -9.16
CA VAL A 858 -25.63 15.12 -8.44
C VAL A 858 -26.07 16.48 -9.00
N THR A 859 -26.60 17.34 -8.12
CA THR A 859 -26.96 18.72 -8.46
C THR A 859 -26.34 19.68 -7.46
N LEU A 860 -25.75 20.78 -7.93
CA LEU A 860 -25.09 21.81 -7.12
C LEU A 860 -25.57 23.21 -7.53
N GLU A 861 -26.09 23.98 -6.59
CA GLU A 861 -26.58 25.35 -6.79
C GLU A 861 -25.94 26.34 -5.79
N GLU A 862 -25.48 27.51 -6.25
CA GLU A 862 -25.08 28.61 -5.36
C GLU A 862 -26.34 29.17 -4.66
N ALA A 863 -26.44 28.98 -3.34
CA ALA A 863 -27.58 29.39 -2.53
C ALA A 863 -27.49 30.83 -2.00
N GLY A 864 -26.38 31.52 -2.25
CA GLY A 864 -26.10 32.91 -1.86
C GLY A 864 -24.94 33.02 -0.88
N THR A 865 -24.97 34.04 -0.02
CA THR A 865 -23.93 34.30 1.00
C THR A 865 -24.53 34.43 2.40
N ALA A 866 -23.90 33.82 3.39
CA ALA A 866 -24.21 33.98 4.81
C ALA A 866 -23.01 34.56 5.56
N GLY A 867 -23.11 35.83 5.97
CA GLY A 867 -21.98 36.51 6.61
C GLY A 867 -20.83 36.75 5.63
N ALA A 868 -19.69 36.11 5.88
CA ALA A 868 -18.50 36.15 5.03
C ALA A 868 -18.36 34.93 4.09
N SER A 869 -19.20 33.89 4.25
CA SER A 869 -19.10 32.64 3.50
C SER A 869 -20.09 32.58 2.34
N LEU A 870 -19.69 31.94 1.25
CA LEU A 870 -20.58 31.50 0.18
C LEU A 870 -21.29 30.22 0.62
N CYS A 871 -22.59 30.10 0.32
CA CYS A 871 -23.39 28.94 0.68
C CYS A 871 -23.83 28.20 -0.57
N TYR A 872 -23.67 26.89 -0.56
CA TYR A 872 -24.11 26.01 -1.63
C TYR A 872 -25.33 25.19 -1.17
N ARG A 873 -26.14 24.75 -2.13
CA ARG A 873 -27.15 23.72 -1.94
C ARG A 873 -26.85 22.62 -2.94
N PHE A 874 -26.49 21.45 -2.42
CA PHE A 874 -26.34 20.26 -3.23
C PHE A 874 -27.48 19.26 -2.98
N ARG A 875 -27.58 18.27 -3.87
CA ARG A 875 -28.36 17.05 -3.68
C ARG A 875 -27.71 15.95 -4.51
N VAL A 876 -27.40 14.84 -3.85
CA VAL A 876 -27.04 13.56 -4.48
C VAL A 876 -28.27 12.65 -4.40
N ALA A 877 -28.54 11.87 -5.44
CA ALA A 877 -29.62 10.90 -5.51
C ALA A 877 -29.28 9.78 -6.52
N ARG A 878 -30.12 8.74 -6.61
CA ARG A 878 -29.85 7.48 -7.34
C ARG A 878 -28.67 6.65 -6.78
N LEU A 879 -28.24 6.91 -5.54
CA LEU A 879 -27.39 5.99 -4.78
C LEU A 879 -28.02 4.58 -4.75
N THR A 880 -27.35 3.64 -5.42
CA THR A 880 -27.55 2.20 -5.25
C THR A 880 -27.08 1.80 -3.85
N LEU A 881 -27.79 0.89 -3.18
CA LEU A 881 -27.44 0.40 -1.85
C LEU A 881 -27.61 -1.11 -1.83
N LEU A 882 -26.57 -1.84 -1.40
CA LEU A 882 -26.63 -3.28 -1.23
C LEU A 882 -27.40 -3.70 0.04
N PRO A 883 -27.99 -4.91 0.05
CA PRO A 883 -28.82 -5.37 1.16
C PRO A 883 -27.98 -5.95 2.30
N THR A 884 -28.00 -5.24 3.42
CA THR A 884 -27.27 -5.53 4.66
C THR A 884 -28.11 -6.32 5.67
N ARG A 885 -27.48 -7.16 6.51
CA ARG A 885 -28.10 -7.80 7.69
C ARG A 885 -27.77 -7.05 8.98
N ALA A 886 -28.54 -7.30 10.05
CA ALA A 886 -28.29 -6.72 11.37
C ALA A 886 -27.73 -7.79 12.32
N ASN A 887 -26.43 -7.70 12.64
CA ASN A 887 -25.80 -8.53 13.67
C ASN A 887 -26.11 -8.00 15.08
N ALA A 888 -26.12 -8.92 16.06
CA ALA A 888 -26.61 -8.70 17.41
C ALA A 888 -25.51 -8.80 18.47
N GLY A 889 -24.41 -8.06 18.29
CA GLY A 889 -23.38 -7.87 19.32
C GLY A 889 -21.95 -7.77 18.77
N ALA A 890 -21.51 -6.56 18.48
CA ALA A 890 -20.11 -6.11 18.48
C ALA A 890 -20.12 -4.57 18.37
N ASP A 891 -19.34 -3.86 19.19
CA ASP A 891 -19.26 -2.39 19.18
C ASP A 891 -18.25 -1.86 18.13
N ALA A 892 -18.14 -2.54 16.98
CA ALA A 892 -17.32 -2.09 15.85
C ALA A 892 -18.10 -1.13 14.92
N PRO A 893 -17.49 0.00 14.49
CA PRO A 893 -18.12 0.96 13.58
C PRO A 893 -18.13 0.45 12.13
N GLY A 894 -19.32 0.21 11.56
CA GLY A 894 -19.51 -0.24 10.17
C GLY A 894 -20.59 -1.32 10.00
N ASN A 895 -20.92 -2.04 11.08
CA ASN A 895 -21.82 -3.20 11.09
C ASN A 895 -23.10 -3.09 10.23
N GLY A 896 -23.03 -3.57 8.98
CA GLY A 896 -24.14 -3.69 8.04
C GLY A 896 -24.74 -2.34 7.62
N LEU A 897 -23.93 -1.39 7.16
CA LEU A 897 -24.34 -0.10 6.62
C LEU A 897 -23.54 0.19 5.34
N ASN A 898 -24.23 0.66 4.29
CA ASN A 898 -23.54 1.18 3.10
C ASN A 898 -22.97 2.55 3.45
N ARG A 899 -21.70 2.80 3.14
CA ARG A 899 -21.00 4.05 3.47
C ARG A 899 -20.87 4.93 2.22
N VAL A 900 -21.36 6.16 2.32
CA VAL A 900 -21.28 7.17 1.25
C VAL A 900 -20.37 8.30 1.69
N LEU A 901 -19.29 8.53 0.96
CA LEU A 901 -18.36 9.63 1.15
C LEU A 901 -18.65 10.74 0.15
N LEU A 902 -18.52 12.00 0.58
CA LEU A 902 -18.81 13.19 -0.23
C LEU A 902 -17.64 14.17 -0.13
N PHE A 903 -16.75 14.13 -1.12
CA PHE A 903 -15.54 14.96 -1.19
C PHE A 903 -15.87 16.31 -1.84
N ALA A 904 -15.51 17.40 -1.17
CA ALA A 904 -15.85 18.76 -1.53
C ALA A 904 -14.59 19.64 -1.59
N GLY A 905 -14.10 19.93 -2.80
CA GLY A 905 -12.87 20.70 -3.03
C GLY A 905 -13.13 22.21 -3.14
N GLU A 906 -12.59 22.99 -2.20
CA GLU A 906 -12.71 24.45 -2.16
C GLU A 906 -11.43 25.18 -2.61
N ALA A 907 -11.51 25.96 -3.68
CA ALA A 907 -10.39 26.76 -4.20
C ALA A 907 -10.60 28.26 -3.94
N ALA A 908 -9.51 29.03 -3.91
CA ALA A 908 -9.57 30.47 -3.72
C ALA A 908 -10.20 31.19 -4.93
N PHE A 909 -11.16 32.09 -4.70
CA PHE A 909 -11.86 32.74 -5.83
C PHE A 909 -10.94 33.61 -6.72
N ASP A 910 -9.84 34.11 -6.17
CA ASP A 910 -8.89 34.96 -6.88
C ASP A 910 -7.77 34.19 -7.58
N ASP A 911 -7.67 32.87 -7.38
CA ASP A 911 -6.65 32.01 -8.00
C ASP A 911 -7.27 30.70 -8.54
N PRO A 912 -7.74 30.67 -9.80
CA PRO A 912 -8.44 29.53 -10.37
C PRO A 912 -7.58 28.28 -10.60
N GLY A 913 -6.25 28.39 -10.48
CA GLY A 913 -5.29 27.29 -10.65
C GLY A 913 -4.63 26.85 -9.34
N ALA A 914 -5.12 27.33 -8.19
CA ALA A 914 -4.70 26.81 -6.90
C ALA A 914 -5.35 25.44 -6.65
N PHE A 915 -4.58 24.53 -6.05
CA PHE A 915 -5.06 23.25 -5.52
C PHE A 915 -6.28 23.46 -4.60
N ALA A 916 -7.20 22.51 -4.61
CA ALA A 916 -8.40 22.58 -3.78
C ALA A 916 -8.07 22.18 -2.33
N ALA A 917 -8.63 22.91 -1.37
CA ALA A 917 -8.69 22.44 0.00
C ALA A 917 -9.90 21.51 0.14
N TRP A 918 -9.67 20.25 0.43
CA TRP A 918 -10.72 19.23 0.47
C TRP A 918 -11.39 19.12 1.84
N ARG A 919 -12.70 18.88 1.84
CA ARG A 919 -13.50 18.48 3.01
C ARG A 919 -14.37 17.30 2.63
N VAL A 920 -14.49 16.32 3.51
CA VAL A 920 -15.31 15.12 3.30
C VAL A 920 -16.48 15.09 4.30
N ALA A 921 -17.63 14.62 3.84
CA ALA A 921 -18.76 14.27 4.70
C ALA A 921 -19.16 12.81 4.48
N CYS A 922 -19.26 12.04 5.57
CA CYS A 922 -19.63 10.62 5.51
C CYS A 922 -21.08 10.38 5.96
N VAL A 923 -21.78 9.48 5.27
CA VAL A 923 -23.16 9.08 5.56
C VAL A 923 -23.28 7.56 5.52
N GLU A 924 -23.83 6.96 6.58
CA GLU A 924 -24.06 5.51 6.66
C GLU A 924 -25.56 5.21 6.51
N ALA A 925 -25.95 4.31 5.60
CA ALA A 925 -27.35 3.97 5.31
C ALA A 925 -27.63 2.46 5.27
N ARG A 926 -28.81 2.02 5.74
CA ARG A 926 -29.17 0.59 5.77
C ARG A 926 -30.24 0.24 4.73
N TYR A 927 -30.11 -0.93 4.12
CA TYR A 927 -31.18 -1.58 3.36
C TYR A 927 -31.38 -3.02 3.84
N LEU A 928 -32.56 -3.32 4.40
CA LEU A 928 -32.92 -4.63 4.93
C LEU A 928 -33.82 -5.39 3.94
N LEU A 929 -33.33 -6.54 3.47
CA LEU A 929 -34.10 -7.52 2.67
C LEU A 929 -35.41 -7.97 3.35
N ASP A 930 -35.44 -8.00 4.68
CA ASP A 930 -36.63 -8.33 5.48
C ASP A 930 -37.71 -7.23 5.39
N GLY A 931 -38.40 -7.20 4.25
CA GLY A 931 -39.56 -6.37 3.97
C GLY A 931 -39.28 -5.05 3.23
N ASP A 932 -38.20 -4.96 2.45
CA ASP A 932 -37.80 -3.78 1.66
C ASP A 932 -37.73 -2.48 2.50
N ARG A 933 -37.02 -2.54 3.62
CA ARG A 933 -36.93 -1.40 4.56
C ARG A 933 -35.59 -0.70 4.43
N LYS A 934 -35.63 0.60 4.14
CA LYS A 934 -34.46 1.50 4.21
C LYS A 934 -34.40 2.17 5.59
N ASP A 935 -33.18 2.43 6.07
CA ASP A 935 -32.91 3.25 7.24
C ASP A 935 -31.98 4.40 6.83
N PRO A 936 -32.41 5.68 6.91
CA PRO A 936 -33.69 6.14 7.42
C PRO A 936 -34.88 5.82 6.48
N PRO A 937 -36.10 5.55 6.98
CA PRO A 937 -37.27 5.20 6.15
C PRO A 937 -37.73 6.28 5.16
N SER A 938 -37.20 7.50 5.28
CA SER A 938 -37.40 8.60 4.35
C SER A 938 -36.62 8.44 3.03
N GLY A 939 -35.56 7.61 3.01
CA GLY A 939 -34.55 7.59 1.95
C GLY A 939 -33.88 8.95 1.76
N ARG A 940 -33.76 9.76 2.81
CA ARG A 940 -33.23 11.13 2.79
C ARG A 940 -32.50 11.47 4.08
N MET A 941 -31.21 11.73 3.96
CA MET A 941 -30.40 12.40 4.98
C MET A 941 -30.19 13.87 4.61
N ALA A 942 -29.92 14.70 5.61
CA ALA A 942 -29.81 16.14 5.48
C ALA A 942 -28.53 16.61 6.16
N LEU A 943 -27.51 16.88 5.34
CA LEU A 943 -26.21 17.35 5.78
C LEU A 943 -26.21 18.86 6.06
N VAL A 944 -25.32 19.25 6.95
CA VAL A 944 -24.98 20.62 7.38
C VAL A 944 -23.47 20.82 7.26
N ASP A 945 -23.01 22.07 7.34
CA ASP A 945 -21.58 22.43 7.28
C ASP A 945 -20.73 21.75 8.37
N GLU A 946 -21.35 21.43 9.52
CA GLU A 946 -20.72 20.71 10.63
C GLU A 946 -20.43 19.22 10.31
N ASP A 947 -21.06 18.64 9.29
CA ASP A 947 -20.78 17.26 8.85
C ASP A 947 -19.59 17.19 7.85
N PHE A 948 -19.07 18.32 7.38
CA PHE A 948 -17.93 18.38 6.45
C PHE A 948 -16.63 18.65 7.21
N VAL A 949 -15.80 17.62 7.38
CA VAL A 949 -14.52 17.67 8.10
C VAL A 949 -13.37 17.85 7.10
N PRO A 950 -12.29 18.59 7.40
CA PRO A 950 -11.06 18.55 6.59
C PRO A 950 -10.54 17.12 6.46
N LEU A 951 -9.99 16.76 5.29
CA LEU A 951 -9.51 15.40 4.98
C LEU A 951 -8.53 14.88 6.05
N ALA A 952 -7.40 15.56 6.30
CA ALA A 952 -6.40 15.25 7.34
C ALA A 952 -6.90 15.17 8.81
N ARG A 953 -8.21 15.18 9.05
CA ARG A 953 -8.85 14.94 10.37
C ARG A 953 -10.08 14.03 10.28
N PHE A 954 -10.32 13.40 9.14
CA PHE A 954 -11.49 12.58 8.89
C PHE A 954 -11.28 11.13 9.35
N ASP A 955 -11.60 10.88 10.62
CA ASP A 955 -11.83 9.50 11.08
C ASP A 955 -13.28 9.07 10.70
N PRO A 956 -13.49 8.05 9.84
CA PRO A 956 -14.82 7.53 9.52
C PRO A 956 -15.54 6.91 10.74
N ARG A 957 -14.81 6.37 11.72
CA ARG A 957 -15.35 5.79 12.96
C ARG A 957 -16.07 6.86 13.81
N LEU A 958 -15.61 8.11 13.76
CA LEU A 958 -16.12 9.26 14.52
C LEU A 958 -17.05 10.18 13.72
N HIS A 959 -16.77 10.41 12.44
CA HIS A 959 -17.42 11.47 11.65
C HIS A 959 -18.55 10.96 10.73
N CYS A 960 -18.70 9.65 10.55
CA CYS A 960 -19.79 9.09 9.74
C CYS A 960 -21.18 9.28 10.38
N ARG A 961 -22.08 9.92 9.62
CA ARG A 961 -23.43 10.24 10.09
C ARG A 961 -24.41 9.09 9.89
N ARG A 962 -24.86 8.51 11.00
CA ARG A 962 -25.79 7.37 11.07
C ARG A 962 -27.28 7.76 10.91
N PRO A 963 -28.18 6.80 10.56
CA PRO A 963 -29.62 7.01 10.30
C PRO A 963 -30.46 7.66 11.41
#